data_AF-F8VBP7-F1
#
_entry.id   AF-F8VBP7-F1
#
_cell.length_a   1.000
_cell.length_b   1.000
_cell.length_c   1.000
_cell.angle_alpha   90.00
_cell.angle_beta   90.00
_cell.angle_gamma   90.00
#
_symmetry.space_group_name_H-M   'P 1'
#
loop_
_entity.id
_entity.type
_entity.pdbx_description
1 polymer ?
#
loop_
_entity_poly.entity_id
_entity_poly.type
_entity_poly.pdbx_seq_one_letter_code
_entity_poly.pdbx_strand_id
1 'polypeptide(L)'
;MASILDSLVGSCTKKLQKIITEEVVRILGVKEDLKELQKTMSRIQCFLNDAEKRRTEESAVNNWLGELRDAMYSADEIIDLARSEGGKLLAERHSSSRNSTKCGGISLFTCIPSLQKRHKIAIKIRDFNAELENISEQGERFLKLQHMHPTAEVPTVKHMRTSPLVEPNLVGKETLHACKRLVEMVLVNKEKKAYKIGIVGTGGIGKTTLAQNIYNDHKIKGAFSNQAWICVSHEYSEVSILKEVLRNFGVHQDQGETVGELSSKLAAVVQEKSFFLVLDDVWQPEVWINLLRIPLHSAATGVIIVTTRHDIVAHAIGMEHVHRVDLMAAAVGWELLCKSMNINEEKDVENLRNIGLDIVRKCGGLPLAIKVAARVLATKDKTETEWRKFIDRRAWSVVNLPTELRGALYLSYEDLPHYLKQCFLYCALYPEDCFIYRDYLVMSWIAEGFIEEQQGKLLEDTAEEYYYELIHRNLLQPYDYSFDHAICKMHDLLRQLACYLSREECFIGDPESLGVINISKLRRFTAVTKTDAVLLSSMDKVEFKVRTFNTDQEPWSVEDTFFKRFPCIRVLNLSDSLVKCIPDYIGNLIHLRLIDLDGTDISSLPESIGYLMNLQILNLSRCKALHSLPLAITRLCNLRRLGLNGTPINQVPEGIGRLELLNDLEGFPVGGGDGNGKTKDGWKLEELEHLSQLRQLAMIKLERATSYSTDSLLTDKKHLKVLNLFCTERTDEPYSEEEVSNIEKVFEQLIPPQNLEKLVVGGFFGRRFPTWFGTTHLASVKHLILVD
;
A
#
# COMPACT_ATOMS: atom_id res chain seq x y z
N MET A 1 -21.15 -3.72 -0.57
CA MET A 1 -21.16 -2.35 -0.01
C MET A 1 -21.57 -2.40 1.45
N ALA A 2 -22.57 -3.19 1.84
CA ALA A 2 -22.90 -3.37 3.26
C ALA A 2 -21.83 -4.05 4.10
N SER A 3 -21.05 -5.01 3.57
CA SER A 3 -19.94 -5.60 4.35
C SER A 3 -18.86 -4.55 4.69
N ILE A 4 -18.67 -3.59 3.79
CA ILE A 4 -17.79 -2.43 3.99
C ILE A 4 -18.44 -1.48 5.01
N LEU A 5 -19.75 -1.25 4.90
CA LEU A 5 -20.49 -0.40 5.85
C LEU A 5 -20.56 -1.01 7.25
N ASP A 6 -20.72 -2.32 7.38
CA ASP A 6 -20.74 -3.02 8.66
C ASP A 6 -19.39 -2.90 9.35
N SER A 7 -18.30 -3.07 8.60
CA SER A 7 -16.94 -2.79 9.09
C SER A 7 -16.77 -1.33 9.51
N LEU A 8 -17.24 -0.38 8.69
CA LEU A 8 -17.12 1.06 8.97
C LEU A 8 -17.95 1.48 10.20
N VAL A 9 -19.19 1.01 10.30
CA VAL A 9 -20.10 1.23 11.45
C VAL A 9 -19.52 0.60 12.71
N GLY A 10 -19.02 -0.63 12.62
CA GLY A 10 -18.33 -1.32 13.72
C GLY A 10 -17.08 -0.56 14.18
N SER A 11 -16.27 -0.07 13.25
CA SER A 11 -15.08 0.74 13.53
C SER A 11 -15.43 2.05 14.24
N CYS A 12 -16.40 2.80 13.72
CA CYS A 12 -16.89 4.03 14.36
C CYS A 12 -17.46 3.76 15.75
N THR A 13 -18.21 2.67 15.93
CA THR A 13 -18.78 2.27 17.22
C THR A 13 -17.69 1.99 18.27
N LYS A 14 -16.64 1.25 17.89
CA LYS A 14 -15.47 0.99 18.76
C LYS A 14 -14.72 2.27 19.12
N LYS A 15 -14.51 3.16 18.14
CA LYS A 15 -13.88 4.48 18.37
C LYS A 15 -14.71 5.32 19.34
N LEU A 16 -16.03 5.32 19.21
CA LEU A 16 -16.95 6.01 20.10
C LEU A 16 -16.88 5.43 21.53
N GLN A 17 -16.88 4.11 21.68
CA GLN A 17 -16.71 3.47 22.99
C GLN A 17 -15.45 3.94 23.71
N LYS A 18 -14.33 4.02 22.98
CA LYS A 18 -13.05 4.51 23.52
C LYS A 18 -13.14 5.98 23.91
N ILE A 19 -13.55 6.85 22.97
CA ILE A 19 -13.51 8.31 23.17
C ILE A 19 -14.48 8.81 24.26
N ILE A 20 -15.65 8.17 24.43
CA ILE A 20 -16.65 8.56 25.46
C ILE A 20 -16.08 8.50 26.88
N THR A 21 -15.06 7.67 27.10
CA THR A 21 -14.39 7.53 28.40
C THR A 21 -13.26 8.54 28.63
N GLU A 22 -12.73 9.13 27.56
CA GLU A 22 -11.59 10.05 27.59
C GLU A 22 -11.94 11.40 28.26
N GLU A 23 -10.97 12.02 28.92
CA GLU A 23 -11.15 13.31 29.58
C GLU A 23 -11.45 14.45 28.58
N VAL A 24 -10.95 14.32 27.34
CA VAL A 24 -11.19 15.27 26.23
C VAL A 24 -12.67 15.51 25.99
N VAL A 25 -13.50 14.46 26.07
CA VAL A 25 -14.96 14.54 25.85
C VAL A 25 -15.66 15.18 27.04
N ARG A 26 -15.19 14.92 28.27
CA ARG A 26 -15.74 15.54 29.49
C ARG A 26 -15.52 17.05 29.47
N ILE A 27 -14.36 17.50 29.00
CA ILE A 27 -14.05 18.91 28.82
C ILE A 27 -14.98 19.57 27.80
N LEU A 28 -15.29 18.87 26.70
CA LEU A 28 -16.19 19.39 25.67
C LEU A 28 -17.66 19.46 26.12
N GLY A 29 -18.08 18.57 27.03
CA GLY A 29 -19.46 18.50 27.50
C GLY A 29 -20.42 17.79 26.54
N VAL A 30 -19.89 16.98 25.61
CA VAL A 30 -20.64 16.32 24.51
C VAL A 30 -20.82 14.81 24.73
N LYS A 31 -20.60 14.34 25.97
CA LYS A 31 -20.59 12.91 26.30
C LYS A 31 -21.91 12.21 25.98
N GLU A 32 -23.03 12.85 26.31
CA GLU A 32 -24.35 12.25 26.07
C GLU A 32 -24.71 12.29 24.58
N ASP A 33 -24.33 13.35 23.85
CA ASP A 33 -24.51 13.42 22.39
C ASP A 33 -23.74 12.28 21.68
N LEU A 34 -22.49 11.99 22.10
CA LEU A 34 -21.71 10.89 21.53
C LEU A 34 -22.25 9.50 21.90
N LYS A 35 -22.89 9.34 23.07
CA LYS A 35 -23.58 8.08 23.43
C LYS A 35 -24.82 7.86 22.59
N GLU A 36 -25.57 8.93 22.31
CA GLU A 36 -26.71 8.87 21.40
C GLU A 36 -26.25 8.45 20.00
N LEU A 37 -25.18 9.06 19.50
CA LEU A 37 -24.56 8.68 18.23
C LEU A 37 -24.23 7.18 18.18
N GLN A 38 -23.58 6.69 19.23
CA GLN A 38 -23.20 5.28 19.36
C GLN A 38 -24.43 4.37 19.33
N LYS A 39 -25.51 4.75 20.02
CA LYS A 39 -26.75 3.98 20.07
C LYS A 39 -27.41 3.88 18.70
N THR A 40 -27.47 4.98 17.95
CA THR A 40 -28.03 4.99 16.59
C THR A 40 -27.18 4.14 15.64
N MET A 41 -25.84 4.21 15.73
CA MET A 41 -24.97 3.31 14.96
C MET A 41 -25.20 1.82 15.26
N SER A 42 -25.35 1.46 16.54
CA SER A 42 -25.64 0.07 16.93
C SER A 42 -27.00 -0.40 16.41
N ARG A 43 -28.00 0.49 16.31
CA ARG A 43 -29.30 0.15 15.69
C ARG A 43 -29.16 -0.13 14.20
N ILE A 44 -28.44 0.72 13.47
CA ILE A 44 -28.19 0.55 12.04
C ILE A 44 -27.51 -0.80 11.76
N GLN A 45 -26.54 -1.17 12.61
CA GLN A 45 -25.80 -2.42 12.45
C GLN A 45 -26.70 -3.66 12.45
N CYS A 46 -27.80 -3.65 13.20
CA CYS A 46 -28.75 -4.77 13.28
C CYS A 46 -29.40 -5.14 11.94
N PHE A 47 -29.44 -4.23 10.97
CA PHE A 47 -30.21 -4.43 9.73
C PHE A 47 -29.40 -4.19 8.44
N LEU A 48 -28.09 -3.93 8.54
CA LEU A 48 -27.18 -3.79 7.40
C LEU A 48 -27.12 -5.02 6.49
N ASN A 49 -27.08 -6.21 7.10
CA ASN A 49 -26.96 -7.47 6.36
C ASN A 49 -28.19 -7.76 5.48
N ASP A 50 -29.38 -7.37 5.94
CA ASP A 50 -30.60 -7.54 5.17
C ASP A 50 -30.75 -6.50 4.06
N ALA A 51 -30.32 -5.26 4.30
CA ALA A 51 -30.25 -4.23 3.26
C ALA A 51 -29.33 -4.64 2.09
N GLU A 52 -28.22 -5.32 2.36
CA GLU A 52 -27.30 -5.77 1.30
C GLU A 52 -27.93 -6.78 0.35
N LYS A 53 -28.68 -7.75 0.87
CA LYS A 53 -29.31 -8.81 0.06
C LYS A 53 -30.25 -8.20 -0.99
N ARG A 54 -30.90 -7.08 -0.64
CA ARG A 54 -31.89 -6.38 -1.48
C ARG A 54 -31.29 -5.31 -2.38
N ARG A 55 -30.02 -4.93 -2.19
CA ARG A 55 -29.33 -3.86 -2.93
C ARG A 55 -29.40 -4.03 -4.45
N THR A 56 -29.29 -5.27 -4.93
CA THR A 56 -29.26 -5.56 -6.38
C THR A 56 -30.64 -5.56 -7.02
N GLU A 57 -31.70 -5.67 -6.22
CA GLU A 57 -33.10 -5.75 -6.68
C GLU A 57 -33.82 -4.40 -6.52
N GLU A 58 -33.43 -3.61 -5.51
CA GLU A 58 -34.10 -2.35 -5.15
C GLU A 58 -33.14 -1.15 -5.19
N SER A 59 -33.33 -0.29 -6.20
CA SER A 59 -32.54 0.94 -6.35
C SER A 59 -32.62 1.89 -5.15
N ALA A 60 -33.78 1.95 -4.48
CA ALA A 60 -33.98 2.75 -3.27
C ALA A 60 -33.06 2.31 -2.12
N VAL A 61 -32.92 1.00 -1.89
CA VAL A 61 -32.03 0.43 -0.87
C VAL A 61 -30.56 0.71 -1.21
N ASN A 62 -30.18 0.61 -2.50
CA ASN A 62 -28.83 0.95 -2.93
C ASN A 62 -28.49 2.43 -2.72
N ASN A 63 -29.43 3.34 -2.99
CA ASN A 63 -29.24 4.77 -2.73
C ASN A 63 -29.10 5.06 -1.23
N TRP A 64 -29.96 4.47 -0.39
CA TRP A 64 -29.89 4.60 1.06
C TRP A 64 -28.56 4.08 1.64
N LEU A 65 -28.04 2.94 1.15
CA LEU A 65 -26.72 2.45 1.54
C LEU A 65 -25.59 3.44 1.17
N GLY A 66 -25.74 4.15 0.05
CA GLY A 66 -24.83 5.23 -0.35
C GLY A 66 -24.86 6.41 0.62
N GLU A 67 -26.04 6.86 1.03
CA GLU A 67 -26.22 7.94 2.01
C GLU A 67 -25.65 7.56 3.38
N LEU A 68 -25.93 6.34 3.84
CA LEU A 68 -25.38 5.83 5.09
C LEU A 68 -23.85 5.79 5.06
N ARG A 69 -23.24 5.41 3.93
CA ARG A 69 -21.78 5.42 3.77
C ARG A 69 -21.20 6.82 3.95
N ASP A 70 -21.82 7.82 3.33
CA ASP A 70 -21.39 9.20 3.45
C ASP A 70 -21.53 9.72 4.89
N ALA A 71 -22.64 9.37 5.56
CA ALA A 71 -22.82 9.69 6.97
C ALA A 71 -21.75 9.03 7.85
N MET A 72 -21.37 7.78 7.57
CA MET A 72 -20.31 7.11 8.34
C MET A 72 -18.93 7.77 8.19
N TYR A 73 -18.62 8.32 7.02
CA TYR A 73 -17.41 9.13 6.87
C TYR A 73 -17.46 10.39 7.72
N SER A 74 -18.58 11.10 7.72
CA SER A 74 -18.79 12.29 8.56
C SER A 74 -18.80 11.97 10.06
N ALA A 75 -19.28 10.80 10.46
CA ALA A 75 -19.21 10.38 11.85
C ALA A 75 -17.75 10.20 12.32
N ASP A 76 -16.92 9.57 11.49
CA ASP A 76 -15.49 9.39 11.79
C ASP A 76 -14.75 10.74 11.84
N GLU A 77 -15.13 11.71 11.00
CA GLU A 77 -14.63 13.09 11.07
C GLU A 77 -15.05 13.80 12.36
N ILE A 78 -16.29 13.61 12.81
CA ILE A 78 -16.79 14.19 14.06
C ILE A 78 -16.04 13.64 15.29
N ILE A 79 -15.72 12.34 15.28
CA ILE A 79 -14.94 11.71 16.35
C ILE A 79 -13.55 12.35 16.45
N ASP A 80 -12.87 12.53 15.31
CA ASP A 80 -11.55 13.18 15.26
C ASP A 80 -11.62 14.64 15.73
N LEU A 81 -12.66 15.37 15.31
CA LEU A 81 -12.90 16.75 15.70
C LEU A 81 -13.07 16.87 17.22
N ALA A 82 -13.88 15.99 17.81
CA ALA A 82 -14.10 15.96 19.25
C ALA A 82 -12.80 15.65 20.01
N ARG A 83 -12.00 14.67 19.54
CA ARG A 83 -10.71 14.36 20.18
C ARG A 83 -9.74 15.52 20.08
N SER A 84 -9.57 16.10 18.89
CA SER A 84 -8.61 17.17 18.64
C SER A 84 -8.93 18.42 19.46
N GLU A 85 -10.17 18.90 19.40
CA GLU A 85 -10.56 20.12 20.10
C GLU A 85 -10.61 19.93 21.63
N GLY A 86 -11.05 18.76 22.10
CA GLY A 86 -10.98 18.42 23.52
C GLY A 86 -9.55 18.35 24.05
N GLY A 87 -8.61 17.82 23.25
CA GLY A 87 -7.18 17.80 23.56
C GLY A 87 -6.55 19.19 23.65
N LYS A 88 -6.87 20.09 22.72
CA LYS A 88 -6.40 21.50 22.75
C LYS A 88 -6.85 22.20 24.04
N LEU A 89 -8.12 22.03 24.43
CA LEU A 89 -8.67 22.64 25.63
C LEU A 89 -8.06 22.08 26.93
N LEU A 90 -7.71 20.79 26.97
CA LEU A 90 -6.99 20.19 28.09
C LEU A 90 -5.59 20.81 28.25
N ALA A 91 -4.84 20.95 27.15
CA ALA A 91 -3.50 21.52 27.18
C ALA A 91 -3.48 22.98 27.65
N GLU A 92 -4.49 23.77 27.26
CA GLU A 92 -4.68 25.15 27.73
C GLU A 92 -4.90 25.22 29.26
N ARG A 93 -5.66 24.27 29.84
CA ARG A 93 -5.87 24.15 31.29
C ARG A 93 -4.58 23.81 32.05
N HIS A 94 -3.80 22.86 31.55
CA HIS A 94 -2.55 22.46 32.20
C HIS A 94 -1.47 23.55 32.12
N SER A 95 -1.46 24.35 31.04
CA SER A 95 -0.50 25.46 30.87
C SER A 95 -0.85 26.67 31.76
N SER A 96 -2.14 26.96 31.96
CA SER A 96 -2.62 28.03 32.85
C SER A 96 -2.44 27.71 34.34
N SER A 97 -2.51 26.43 34.73
CA SER A 97 -2.25 25.99 36.11
C SER A 97 -0.79 26.07 36.54
N ARG A 98 0.19 26.05 35.61
CA ARG A 98 1.63 26.09 35.96
C ARG A 98 2.19 27.50 36.19
N ASN A 99 1.46 28.55 35.81
CA ASN A 99 1.94 29.94 35.88
C ASN A 99 1.17 30.85 36.84
N SER A 100 0.34 30.32 37.77
CA SER A 100 -0.42 31.15 38.71
C SER A 100 0.09 31.10 40.15
N THR A 101 1.21 31.75 40.43
CA THR A 101 1.54 32.29 41.76
C THR A 101 1.52 33.82 41.71
N LYS A 102 0.33 34.40 41.55
CA LYS A 102 -0.10 35.70 42.09
C LYS A 102 -1.58 35.91 41.74
N CYS A 103 -2.43 35.73 42.74
CA CYS A 103 -3.87 35.97 42.64
C CYS A 103 -4.15 37.45 42.95
N GLY A 104 -4.89 38.12 42.09
CA GLY A 104 -5.37 39.49 42.29
C GLY A 104 -6.17 39.96 41.09
N GLY A 105 -7.47 39.68 41.07
CA GLY A 105 -8.42 40.20 40.09
C GLY A 105 -9.15 39.10 39.30
N ILE A 106 -10.44 38.96 39.60
CA ILE A 106 -11.40 38.09 38.89
C ILE A 106 -11.44 38.50 37.41
N SER A 107 -10.88 37.68 36.51
CA SER A 107 -11.08 37.84 35.06
C SER A 107 -12.19 36.92 34.59
N LEU A 108 -13.43 37.41 34.66
CA LEU A 108 -14.65 36.77 34.13
C LEU A 108 -14.65 36.59 32.59
N PHE A 109 -13.60 37.02 31.89
CA PHE A 109 -13.56 37.08 30.42
C PHE A 109 -12.57 36.11 29.75
N THR A 110 -11.78 35.35 30.51
CA THR A 110 -10.80 34.39 29.93
C THR A 110 -11.42 33.04 29.50
N CYS A 111 -12.65 32.71 29.95
CA CYS A 111 -13.31 31.44 29.63
C CYS A 111 -14.25 31.51 28.40
N ILE A 112 -14.61 32.69 27.91
CA ILE A 112 -15.66 32.87 26.89
C ILE A 112 -15.30 32.25 25.52
N PRO A 113 -14.08 32.40 24.98
CA PRO A 113 -13.70 31.76 23.72
C PRO A 113 -13.74 30.23 23.79
N SER A 114 -13.38 29.66 24.94
CA SER A 114 -13.41 28.21 25.16
C SER A 114 -14.85 27.66 25.21
N LEU A 115 -15.79 28.42 25.78
CA LEU A 115 -17.21 28.08 25.84
C LEU A 115 -17.87 28.15 24.46
N GLN A 116 -17.55 29.16 23.65
CA GLN A 116 -18.05 29.27 22.28
C GLN A 116 -17.59 28.11 21.40
N LYS A 117 -16.32 27.70 21.51
CA LYS A 117 -15.80 26.52 20.80
C LYS A 117 -16.53 25.23 21.19
N ARG A 118 -16.71 24.99 22.50
CA ARG A 118 -17.48 23.84 23.00
C ARG A 118 -18.90 23.82 22.46
N HIS A 119 -19.58 24.97 22.51
CA HIS A 119 -20.95 25.09 22.03
C HIS A 119 -21.06 24.80 20.53
N LYS A 120 -20.14 25.33 19.72
CA LYS A 120 -20.10 25.07 18.26
C LYS A 120 -19.91 23.58 17.95
N ILE A 121 -19.03 22.89 18.68
CA ILE A 121 -18.80 21.44 18.51
C ILE A 121 -20.03 20.64 18.93
N ALA A 122 -20.63 20.99 20.08
CA ALA A 122 -21.85 20.33 20.57
C ALA A 122 -23.04 20.49 19.61
N ILE A 123 -23.19 21.65 18.95
CA ILE A 123 -24.20 21.83 17.90
C ILE A 123 -23.92 20.89 16.73
N LYS A 124 -22.68 20.88 16.20
CA LYS A 124 -22.31 20.00 15.08
C LYS A 124 -22.60 18.52 15.34
N ILE A 125 -22.30 18.03 16.55
CA ILE A 125 -22.56 16.63 16.92
C ILE A 125 -24.06 16.37 16.97
N ARG A 126 -24.85 17.27 17.56
CA ARG A 126 -26.32 17.12 17.65
C ARG A 126 -27.01 17.19 16.30
N ASP A 127 -26.60 18.10 15.43
CA ASP A 127 -27.12 18.21 14.07
C ASP A 127 -26.87 16.91 13.30
N PHE A 128 -25.67 16.34 13.44
CA PHE A 128 -25.33 15.06 12.83
C PHE A 128 -26.09 13.87 13.43
N ASN A 129 -26.32 13.84 14.75
CA ASN A 129 -27.18 12.82 15.37
C ASN A 129 -28.58 12.83 14.76
N ALA A 130 -29.16 14.01 14.54
CA ALA A 130 -30.47 14.15 13.93
C ALA A 130 -30.48 13.65 12.46
N GLU A 131 -29.43 13.96 11.69
CA GLU A 131 -29.23 13.44 10.33
C GLU A 131 -29.15 11.90 10.32
N LEU A 132 -28.31 11.32 11.17
CA LEU A 132 -28.12 9.88 11.24
C LEU A 132 -29.38 9.15 11.73
N GLU A 133 -30.12 9.74 12.66
CA GLU A 133 -31.39 9.18 13.13
C GLU A 133 -32.42 9.13 11.99
N ASN A 134 -32.52 10.18 11.17
CA ASN A 134 -33.37 10.17 9.97
C ASN A 134 -32.95 9.07 8.97
N ILE A 135 -31.64 8.89 8.73
CA ILE A 135 -31.13 7.79 7.89
C ILE A 135 -31.51 6.43 8.50
N SER A 136 -31.37 6.27 9.81
CA SER A 136 -31.74 5.05 10.53
C SER A 136 -33.23 4.75 10.40
N GLU A 137 -34.11 5.74 10.58
CA GLU A 137 -35.55 5.59 10.45
C GLU A 137 -35.97 5.17 9.04
N GLN A 138 -35.34 5.73 8.00
CA GLN A 138 -35.59 5.32 6.62
C GLN A 138 -35.18 3.86 6.38
N GLY A 139 -34.01 3.47 6.88
CA GLY A 139 -33.53 2.08 6.83
C GLY A 139 -34.51 1.11 7.49
N GLU A 140 -35.00 1.45 8.69
CA GLU A 140 -36.00 0.65 9.39
C GLU A 140 -37.31 0.51 8.59
N ARG A 141 -37.77 1.57 7.90
CA ARG A 141 -38.99 1.54 7.09
C ARG A 141 -38.86 0.62 5.87
N PHE A 142 -37.70 0.61 5.21
CA PHE A 142 -37.44 -0.32 4.10
C PHE A 142 -37.48 -1.78 4.55
N LEU A 143 -37.01 -2.07 5.77
CA LEU A 143 -36.75 -3.43 6.25
C LEU A 143 -37.87 -4.02 7.11
N LYS A 144 -38.74 -3.19 7.72
CA LYS A 144 -39.97 -3.63 8.42
C LYS A 144 -41.08 -4.15 7.50
N LEU A 145 -40.90 -4.14 6.18
CA LEU A 145 -41.92 -4.52 5.20
C LEU A 145 -42.08 -6.02 4.93
N GLN A 146 -41.29 -6.94 5.50
CA GLN A 146 -41.63 -8.38 5.54
C GLN A 146 -40.75 -9.23 6.50
N HIS A 147 -41.31 -10.38 6.90
CA HIS A 147 -40.86 -11.28 7.98
C HIS A 147 -39.35 -11.58 8.02
N MET A 148 -38.79 -11.47 9.23
CA MET A 148 -37.45 -11.95 9.58
C MET A 148 -37.36 -13.46 9.37
N HIS A 149 -36.52 -13.88 8.42
CA HIS A 149 -35.98 -15.24 8.44
C HIS A 149 -34.65 -15.23 9.21
N PRO A 150 -34.47 -16.10 10.22
CA PRO A 150 -33.18 -16.26 10.85
C PRO A 150 -32.22 -16.88 9.82
N THR A 151 -31.16 -16.16 9.44
CA THR A 151 -30.06 -16.76 8.69
C THR A 151 -29.02 -17.35 9.64
N ALA A 152 -28.57 -18.55 9.27
CA ALA A 152 -27.54 -19.33 9.94
C ALA A 152 -26.25 -18.54 10.15
N GLU A 153 -25.59 -18.82 11.27
CA GLU A 153 -24.27 -18.30 11.62
C GLU A 153 -23.29 -18.50 10.45
N VAL A 154 -22.64 -17.40 10.06
CA VAL A 154 -21.50 -17.43 9.15
C VAL A 154 -20.42 -18.26 9.83
N PRO A 155 -19.89 -19.34 9.20
CA PRO A 155 -18.84 -20.13 9.82
C PRO A 155 -17.65 -19.22 10.11
N THR A 156 -17.10 -19.34 11.30
CA THR A 156 -15.79 -18.81 11.68
C THR A 156 -14.81 -19.15 10.55
N VAL A 157 -14.31 -18.11 9.87
CA VAL A 157 -13.31 -18.27 8.81
C VAL A 157 -12.13 -19.01 9.44
N LYS A 158 -11.90 -20.25 9.00
CA LYS A 158 -10.66 -20.95 9.33
C LYS A 158 -9.54 -20.10 8.75
N HIS A 159 -8.78 -19.42 9.60
CA HIS A 159 -7.50 -18.83 9.22
C HIS A 159 -6.67 -19.93 8.57
N MET A 160 -6.50 -19.86 7.24
CA MET A 160 -5.56 -20.76 6.59
C MET A 160 -4.17 -20.42 7.11
N ARG A 161 -3.52 -21.39 7.76
CA ARG A 161 -2.07 -21.37 7.89
C ARG A 161 -1.51 -21.31 6.48
N THR A 162 -0.73 -20.26 6.20
CA THR A 162 -0.03 -20.01 4.95
C THR A 162 0.71 -21.28 4.50
N SER A 163 0.13 -21.99 3.54
CA SER A 163 0.84 -23.00 2.77
C SER A 163 1.89 -22.30 1.90
N PRO A 164 2.97 -22.98 1.48
CA PRO A 164 3.90 -22.42 0.51
C PRO A 164 3.14 -21.89 -0.70
N LEU A 165 3.40 -20.63 -1.05
CA LEU A 165 2.83 -19.98 -2.22
C LEU A 165 3.27 -20.78 -3.47
N VAL A 166 2.28 -21.13 -4.29
CA VAL A 166 2.44 -22.08 -5.39
C VAL A 166 3.19 -21.39 -6.54
N GLU A 167 4.23 -22.05 -7.04
CA GLU A 167 4.99 -21.66 -8.23
C GLU A 167 4.07 -21.31 -9.43
N PRO A 168 4.53 -20.51 -10.40
CA PRO A 168 3.83 -20.27 -11.66
C PRO A 168 3.71 -21.57 -12.46
N ASN A 169 2.70 -22.38 -12.14
CA ASN A 169 2.42 -23.64 -12.81
C ASN A 169 2.01 -23.36 -14.26
N LEU A 170 2.92 -23.61 -15.20
CA LEU A 170 2.56 -23.76 -16.61
C LEU A 170 1.88 -25.12 -16.77
N VAL A 171 0.58 -25.09 -17.06
CA VAL A 171 -0.22 -26.30 -17.24
C VAL A 171 -0.53 -26.48 -18.74
N GLY A 172 -0.51 -27.74 -19.18
CA GLY A 172 -0.75 -28.11 -20.57
C GLY A 172 0.53 -28.35 -21.39
N LYS A 173 0.59 -29.54 -22.03
CA LYS A 173 1.69 -29.92 -22.94
C LYS A 173 1.81 -28.95 -24.12
N GLU A 174 0.68 -28.42 -24.59
CA GLU A 174 0.61 -27.46 -25.70
C GLU A 174 1.33 -26.15 -25.36
N THR A 175 1.12 -25.61 -24.16
CA THR A 175 1.79 -24.39 -23.68
C THR A 175 3.31 -24.59 -23.56
N LEU A 176 3.74 -25.72 -23.00
CA LEU A 176 5.15 -26.08 -22.91
C LEU A 176 5.79 -26.25 -24.29
N HIS A 177 5.08 -26.86 -25.24
CA HIS A 177 5.54 -27.00 -26.62
C HIS A 177 5.61 -25.65 -27.33
N ALA A 178 4.63 -24.77 -27.12
CA ALA A 178 4.64 -23.41 -27.66
C ALA A 178 5.84 -22.62 -27.11
N CYS A 179 6.09 -22.67 -25.81
CA CYS A 179 7.26 -22.04 -25.19
C CYS A 179 8.56 -22.51 -25.81
N LYS A 180 8.78 -23.84 -25.92
CA LYS A 180 9.98 -24.41 -26.53
C LYS A 180 10.18 -23.95 -27.98
N ARG A 181 9.11 -23.99 -28.80
CA ARG A 181 9.17 -23.52 -30.19
C ARG A 181 9.52 -22.04 -30.29
N LEU A 182 8.97 -21.20 -29.40
CA LEU A 182 9.25 -19.76 -29.42
C LEU A 182 10.68 -19.46 -28.94
N VAL A 183 11.20 -20.17 -27.92
CA VAL A 183 12.62 -20.09 -27.52
C VAL A 183 13.53 -20.46 -28.69
N GLU A 184 13.24 -21.57 -29.39
CA GLU A 184 14.00 -21.97 -30.58
C GLU A 184 13.94 -20.91 -31.68
N MET A 185 12.76 -20.30 -31.90
CA MET A 185 12.60 -19.23 -32.87
C MET A 185 13.41 -17.97 -32.51
N VAL A 186 13.46 -17.59 -31.23
CA VAL A 186 14.31 -16.48 -30.77
C VAL A 186 15.78 -16.77 -31.08
N LEU A 187 16.25 -17.98 -30.77
CA LEU A 187 17.65 -18.37 -30.98
C LEU A 187 18.04 -18.48 -32.45
N VAL A 188 17.17 -19.03 -33.30
CA VAL A 188 17.41 -19.15 -34.76
C VAL A 188 17.50 -17.77 -35.42
N ASN A 189 16.79 -16.77 -34.88
CA ASN A 189 16.75 -15.43 -35.44
C ASN A 189 17.64 -14.42 -34.71
N LYS A 190 18.49 -14.86 -33.77
CA LYS A 190 19.33 -13.96 -32.96
C LYS A 190 20.31 -13.09 -33.78
N GLU A 191 20.69 -13.55 -34.96
CA GLU A 191 21.61 -12.85 -35.87
C GLU A 191 20.89 -11.86 -36.82
N LYS A 192 19.55 -11.78 -36.75
CA LYS A 192 18.79 -10.84 -37.56
C LYS A 192 18.77 -9.45 -36.94
N LYS A 193 18.62 -8.44 -37.80
CA LYS A 193 18.44 -7.05 -37.37
C LYS A 193 16.98 -6.81 -36.97
N ALA A 194 16.71 -6.76 -35.66
CA ALA A 194 15.40 -6.44 -35.07
C ALA A 194 14.24 -7.37 -35.51
N TYR A 195 14.38 -8.68 -35.33
CA TYR A 195 13.34 -9.67 -35.60
C TYR A 195 12.23 -9.64 -34.53
N LYS A 196 10.96 -9.52 -34.91
CA LYS A 196 9.84 -9.34 -33.98
C LYS A 196 8.91 -10.54 -33.97
N ILE A 197 8.56 -10.97 -32.76
CA ILE A 197 7.63 -12.07 -32.48
C ILE A 197 6.46 -11.53 -31.67
N GLY A 198 5.25 -11.69 -32.19
CA GLY A 198 4.01 -11.36 -31.50
C GLY A 198 3.44 -12.53 -30.72
N ILE A 199 2.99 -12.29 -29.50
CA ILE A 199 2.15 -13.19 -28.73
C ILE A 199 0.80 -12.49 -28.53
N VAL A 200 -0.25 -12.97 -29.21
CA VAL A 200 -1.55 -12.28 -29.29
C VAL A 200 -2.64 -13.14 -28.64
N GLY A 201 -3.54 -12.51 -27.89
CA GLY A 201 -4.65 -13.18 -27.22
C GLY A 201 -5.38 -12.30 -26.20
N THR A 202 -6.54 -12.75 -25.75
CA THR A 202 -7.42 -11.99 -24.83
C THR A 202 -6.78 -11.74 -23.46
N GLY A 203 -7.38 -10.85 -22.65
CA GLY A 203 -6.92 -10.59 -21.29
C GLY A 203 -6.96 -11.84 -20.40
N GLY A 204 -5.98 -12.02 -19.51
CA GLY A 204 -5.93 -13.14 -18.56
C GLY A 204 -5.65 -14.53 -19.16
N ILE A 205 -5.33 -14.60 -20.47
CA ILE A 205 -5.10 -15.87 -21.19
C ILE A 205 -3.72 -16.50 -20.91
N GLY A 206 -2.76 -15.74 -20.34
CA GLY A 206 -1.42 -16.23 -20.03
C GLY A 206 -0.31 -15.81 -21.02
N LYS A 207 -0.50 -14.74 -21.81
CA LYS A 207 0.53 -14.20 -22.72
C LYS A 207 1.81 -13.82 -21.97
N THR A 208 1.68 -13.00 -20.93
CA THR A 208 2.78 -12.57 -20.05
C THR A 208 3.49 -13.78 -19.46
N THR A 209 2.74 -14.78 -18.98
CA THR A 209 3.33 -16.02 -18.46
C THR A 209 4.14 -16.76 -19.53
N LEU A 210 3.64 -16.87 -20.76
CA LEU A 210 4.40 -17.49 -21.86
C LEU A 210 5.67 -16.69 -22.19
N ALA A 211 5.58 -15.37 -22.29
CA ALA A 211 6.71 -14.49 -22.53
C ALA A 211 7.75 -14.55 -21.39
N GLN A 212 7.33 -14.59 -20.13
CA GLN A 212 8.21 -14.71 -18.97
C GLN A 212 9.00 -16.02 -19.00
N ASN A 213 8.35 -17.14 -19.37
CA ASN A 213 9.05 -18.42 -19.51
C ASN A 213 10.09 -18.39 -20.63
N ILE A 214 9.80 -17.71 -21.75
CA ILE A 214 10.79 -17.52 -22.82
C ILE A 214 11.96 -16.66 -22.33
N TYR A 215 11.66 -15.53 -21.67
CA TYR A 215 12.66 -14.58 -21.19
C TYR A 215 13.61 -15.19 -20.15
N ASN A 216 13.07 -16.03 -19.27
CA ASN A 216 13.82 -16.67 -18.20
C ASN A 216 14.45 -18.02 -18.60
N ASP A 217 14.24 -18.48 -19.84
CA ASP A 217 14.80 -19.74 -20.32
C ASP A 217 16.34 -19.69 -20.27
N HIS A 218 16.95 -20.73 -19.70
CA HIS A 218 18.39 -20.90 -19.59
C HIS A 218 19.14 -20.76 -20.93
N LYS A 219 18.52 -21.05 -22.07
CA LYS A 219 19.12 -20.89 -23.39
C LYS A 219 19.15 -19.43 -23.87
N ILE A 220 18.24 -18.60 -23.37
CA ILE A 220 18.19 -17.16 -23.68
C ILE A 220 19.16 -16.39 -22.79
N LYS A 221 19.31 -16.80 -21.53
CA LYS A 221 20.26 -16.18 -20.59
C LYS A 221 21.69 -16.24 -21.15
N GLY A 222 22.28 -15.07 -21.37
CA GLY A 222 23.63 -14.93 -21.94
C GLY A 222 23.72 -15.08 -23.45
N ALA A 223 22.61 -15.28 -24.17
CA ALA A 223 22.60 -15.34 -25.64
C ALA A 223 22.69 -13.96 -26.31
N PHE A 224 22.38 -12.89 -25.57
CA PHE A 224 22.38 -11.50 -26.03
C PHE A 224 23.23 -10.63 -25.10
N SER A 225 23.89 -9.60 -25.65
CA SER A 225 24.70 -8.66 -24.85
C SER A 225 23.85 -7.80 -23.92
N ASN A 226 22.63 -7.47 -24.34
CA ASN A 226 21.68 -6.66 -23.61
C ASN A 226 20.32 -7.36 -23.57
N GLN A 227 19.66 -7.36 -22.41
CA GLN A 227 18.35 -7.99 -22.24
C GLN A 227 17.47 -7.08 -21.39
N ALA A 228 16.23 -6.86 -21.81
CA ALA A 228 15.28 -6.03 -21.08
C ALA A 228 13.86 -6.58 -21.18
N TRP A 229 13.12 -6.46 -20.08
CA TRP A 229 11.68 -6.68 -20.01
C TRP A 229 11.00 -5.37 -19.66
N ILE A 230 10.11 -4.90 -20.52
CA ILE A 230 9.39 -3.65 -20.36
C ILE A 230 7.90 -3.93 -20.40
N CYS A 231 7.18 -3.45 -19.39
CA CYS A 231 5.73 -3.53 -19.34
C CYS A 231 5.16 -2.21 -19.85
N VAL A 232 4.25 -2.25 -20.83
CA VAL A 232 3.71 -1.05 -21.48
C VAL A 232 2.26 -0.87 -21.07
N SER A 233 2.02 0.08 -20.15
CA SER A 233 0.68 0.49 -19.74
C SER A 233 -0.13 1.08 -20.91
N HIS A 234 -1.46 1.09 -20.80
CA HIS A 234 -2.34 1.69 -21.82
C HIS A 234 -2.03 3.17 -22.04
N GLU A 235 -1.76 3.90 -20.96
CA GLU A 235 -1.19 5.24 -20.98
C GLU A 235 0.25 5.17 -20.46
N TYR A 236 1.23 5.44 -21.32
CA TYR A 236 2.66 5.39 -20.98
C TYR A 236 3.34 6.75 -21.15
N SER A 237 4.43 6.94 -20.39
CA SER A 237 5.38 8.05 -20.56
C SER A 237 6.59 7.57 -21.37
N GLU A 238 6.91 8.30 -22.45
CA GLU A 238 8.07 8.00 -23.30
C GLU A 238 9.39 8.02 -22.52
N VAL A 239 9.54 8.98 -21.60
CA VAL A 239 10.70 9.11 -20.71
C VAL A 239 10.82 7.90 -19.81
N SER A 240 9.73 7.49 -19.15
CA SER A 240 9.74 6.37 -18.20
C SER A 240 10.07 5.05 -18.89
N ILE A 241 9.54 4.81 -20.10
CA ILE A 241 9.88 3.63 -20.92
C ILE A 241 11.37 3.62 -21.28
N LEU A 242 11.92 4.73 -21.78
CA LEU A 242 13.34 4.80 -22.15
C LEU A 242 14.26 4.61 -20.94
N LYS A 243 13.94 5.24 -19.80
CA LYS A 243 14.68 5.04 -18.55
C LYS A 243 14.64 3.58 -18.10
N GLU A 244 13.48 2.92 -18.21
CA GLU A 244 13.36 1.51 -17.84
C GLU A 244 14.21 0.59 -18.73
N VAL A 245 14.21 0.81 -20.05
CA VAL A 245 15.08 0.06 -20.99
C VAL A 245 16.55 0.25 -20.64
N LEU A 246 16.98 1.51 -20.48
CA LEU A 246 18.37 1.84 -20.13
C LEU A 246 18.79 1.21 -18.80
N ARG A 247 17.91 1.22 -17.80
CA ARG A 247 18.15 0.63 -16.49
C ARG A 247 18.35 -0.88 -16.59
N ASN A 248 17.52 -1.57 -17.37
CA ASN A 248 17.68 -3.00 -17.65
C ASN A 248 19.00 -3.30 -18.39
N PHE A 249 19.47 -2.37 -19.21
CA PHE A 249 20.77 -2.48 -19.89
C PHE A 249 21.98 -2.06 -19.03
N GLY A 250 21.77 -1.69 -17.76
CA GLY A 250 22.84 -1.36 -16.82
C GLY A 250 23.39 0.07 -16.97
N VAL A 251 22.57 1.00 -17.45
CA VAL A 251 22.95 2.40 -17.71
C VAL A 251 22.30 3.29 -16.66
N HIS A 252 23.07 4.24 -16.11
CA HIS A 252 22.55 5.23 -15.15
C HIS A 252 21.81 6.38 -15.86
N GLN A 253 20.71 6.84 -15.24
CA GLN A 253 19.92 7.99 -15.68
C GLN A 253 19.98 9.10 -14.65
N ASP A 254 19.90 10.33 -15.13
CA ASP A 254 19.84 11.54 -14.31
C ASP A 254 18.39 12.06 -14.23
N GLN A 255 18.12 12.95 -13.27
CA GLN A 255 16.83 13.63 -13.20
C GLN A 255 16.74 14.73 -14.27
N GLY A 256 15.56 14.90 -14.88
CA GLY A 256 15.28 15.93 -15.88
C GLY A 256 15.72 15.61 -17.32
N GLU A 257 16.20 14.40 -17.61
CA GLU A 257 16.60 14.04 -18.98
C GLU A 257 15.42 14.00 -19.97
N THR A 258 15.64 14.56 -21.15
CA THR A 258 14.68 14.59 -22.26
C THR A 258 14.64 13.26 -23.03
N VAL A 259 13.55 13.03 -23.77
CA VAL A 259 13.40 11.86 -24.66
C VAL A 259 14.56 11.75 -25.65
N GLY A 260 15.08 12.88 -26.16
CA GLY A 260 16.19 12.90 -27.12
C GLY A 260 17.52 12.48 -26.51
N GLU A 261 17.82 12.92 -25.28
CA GLU A 261 19.02 12.53 -24.53
C GLU A 261 19.00 11.04 -24.19
N LEU A 262 17.86 10.56 -23.66
CA LEU A 262 17.67 9.14 -23.34
C LEU A 262 17.72 8.24 -24.58
N SER A 263 17.13 8.67 -25.70
CA SER A 263 17.21 7.95 -26.97
C SER A 263 18.65 7.85 -27.48
N SER A 264 19.44 8.93 -27.33
CA SER A 264 20.84 8.96 -27.72
C SER A 264 21.69 8.04 -26.85
N LYS A 265 21.46 8.03 -25.53
CA LYS A 265 22.08 7.07 -24.60
C LYS A 265 21.75 5.63 -24.99
N LEU A 266 20.48 5.36 -25.32
CA LEU A 266 20.04 4.01 -25.70
C LEU A 266 20.73 3.54 -26.99
N ALA A 267 20.80 4.40 -28.00
CA ALA A 267 21.50 4.11 -29.26
C ALA A 267 22.99 3.79 -29.05
N ALA A 268 23.67 4.56 -28.20
CA ALA A 268 25.08 4.34 -27.89
C ALA A 268 25.33 3.02 -27.14
N VAL A 269 24.43 2.65 -26.23
CA VAL A 269 24.58 1.45 -25.38
C VAL A 269 24.48 0.17 -26.21
N VAL A 270 23.56 0.14 -27.17
CA VAL A 270 23.32 -1.01 -28.05
C VAL A 270 24.19 -1.00 -29.30
N GLN A 271 24.97 0.05 -29.56
CA GLN A 271 25.79 0.19 -30.75
C GLN A 271 26.67 -1.05 -30.95
N GLU A 272 26.52 -1.69 -32.11
CA GLU A 272 27.24 -2.91 -32.51
C GLU A 272 27.07 -4.13 -31.57
N LYS A 273 26.10 -4.10 -30.65
CA LYS A 273 25.78 -5.20 -29.74
C LYS A 273 24.49 -5.91 -30.15
N SER A 274 24.25 -7.07 -29.55
CA SER A 274 22.98 -7.80 -29.67
C SER A 274 22.04 -7.48 -28.51
N PHE A 275 20.74 -7.35 -28.78
CA PHE A 275 19.75 -7.14 -27.72
C PHE A 275 18.56 -8.11 -27.80
N PHE A 276 17.98 -8.42 -26.65
CA PHE A 276 16.70 -9.11 -26.52
C PHE A 276 15.74 -8.27 -25.69
N LEU A 277 14.62 -7.89 -26.29
CA LEU A 277 13.64 -6.99 -25.69
C LEU A 277 12.27 -7.64 -25.63
N VAL A 278 11.65 -7.65 -24.47
CA VAL A 278 10.23 -7.99 -24.33
C VAL A 278 9.43 -6.73 -24.05
N LEU A 279 8.45 -6.44 -24.89
CA LEU A 279 7.43 -5.41 -24.69
C LEU A 279 6.12 -6.11 -24.30
N ASP A 280 5.78 -6.10 -23.02
CA ASP A 280 4.61 -6.78 -22.48
C ASP A 280 3.38 -5.85 -22.45
N ASP A 281 2.23 -6.42 -22.81
CA ASP A 281 0.89 -5.82 -22.91
C ASP A 281 0.78 -4.54 -23.76
N VAL A 282 1.40 -4.51 -24.94
CA VAL A 282 1.37 -3.34 -25.83
C VAL A 282 -0.04 -3.06 -26.38
N TRP A 283 -0.56 -1.88 -26.04
CA TRP A 283 -1.87 -1.38 -26.50
C TRP A 283 -1.78 -0.55 -27.78
N GLN A 284 -0.67 0.15 -27.99
CA GLN A 284 -0.48 1.14 -29.04
C GLN A 284 0.84 0.88 -29.78
N PRO A 285 0.86 0.80 -31.13
CA PRO A 285 2.08 0.47 -31.88
C PRO A 285 3.15 1.57 -31.81
N GLU A 286 2.79 2.80 -31.45
CA GLU A 286 3.66 3.98 -31.40
C GLU A 286 4.85 3.80 -30.44
N VAL A 287 4.68 3.03 -29.35
CA VAL A 287 5.76 2.75 -28.40
C VAL A 287 6.97 2.09 -29.08
N TRP A 288 6.70 1.25 -30.08
CA TRP A 288 7.75 0.69 -30.92
C TRP A 288 8.09 1.63 -32.06
N ILE A 289 7.09 2.07 -32.85
CA ILE A 289 7.32 2.75 -34.14
C ILE A 289 8.05 4.08 -33.95
N ASN A 290 7.63 4.89 -32.97
CA ASN A 290 8.09 6.26 -32.80
C ASN A 290 9.21 6.36 -31.76
N LEU A 291 9.14 5.57 -30.69
CA LEU A 291 10.06 5.69 -29.55
C LEU A 291 11.26 4.74 -29.63
N LEU A 292 11.03 3.42 -29.64
CA LEU A 292 12.11 2.44 -29.46
C LEU A 292 12.82 2.01 -30.75
N ARG A 293 12.11 2.00 -31.89
CA ARG A 293 12.64 1.51 -33.17
C ARG A 293 13.89 2.27 -33.63
N ILE A 294 13.89 3.60 -33.50
CA ILE A 294 14.98 4.45 -33.99
C ILE A 294 16.27 4.21 -33.21
N PRO A 295 16.32 4.36 -31.87
CA PRO A 295 17.55 4.17 -31.12
C PRO A 295 18.07 2.73 -31.20
N LEU A 296 17.18 1.72 -31.17
CA LEU A 296 17.56 0.31 -31.27
C LEU A 296 18.05 -0.12 -32.66
N HIS A 297 17.87 0.71 -33.70
CA HIS A 297 18.39 0.41 -35.04
C HIS A 297 19.93 0.43 -35.11
N SER A 298 20.58 1.08 -34.14
CA SER A 298 22.05 1.15 -34.00
C SER A 298 22.68 -0.17 -33.58
N ALA A 299 21.88 -1.12 -33.10
CA ALA A 299 22.34 -2.46 -32.74
C ALA A 299 22.78 -3.28 -33.97
N ALA A 300 23.73 -4.19 -33.75
CA ALA A 300 24.14 -5.14 -34.79
C ALA A 300 23.01 -6.12 -35.10
N THR A 301 22.43 -6.70 -34.05
CA THR A 301 21.36 -7.69 -34.13
C THR A 301 20.39 -7.54 -32.97
N GLY A 302 19.19 -8.09 -33.09
CA GLY A 302 18.27 -8.09 -31.96
C GLY A 302 16.95 -8.79 -32.23
N VAL A 303 16.34 -9.28 -31.16
CA VAL A 303 15.04 -9.94 -31.18
C VAL A 303 14.09 -9.24 -30.22
N ILE A 304 12.86 -9.02 -30.66
CA ILE A 304 11.81 -8.37 -29.88
C ILE A 304 10.64 -9.33 -29.73
N ILE A 305 10.18 -9.56 -28.51
CA ILE A 305 8.89 -10.19 -28.24
C ILE A 305 7.91 -9.10 -27.86
N VAL A 306 6.73 -9.11 -28.44
CA VAL A 306 5.64 -8.21 -28.08
C VAL A 306 4.44 -9.03 -27.69
N THR A 307 3.89 -8.79 -26.50
CA THR A 307 2.58 -9.33 -26.15
C THR A 307 1.52 -8.26 -26.35
N THR A 308 0.35 -8.62 -26.90
CA THR A 308 -0.75 -7.67 -27.12
C THR A 308 -2.10 -8.37 -27.13
N ARG A 309 -3.16 -7.61 -26.88
CA ARG A 309 -4.56 -8.06 -26.98
C ARG A 309 -5.12 -7.87 -28.39
N HIS A 310 -4.44 -7.10 -29.24
CA HIS A 310 -5.02 -6.62 -30.49
C HIS A 310 -4.17 -7.03 -31.70
N ASP A 311 -4.75 -7.80 -32.62
CA ASP A 311 -4.11 -8.16 -33.88
C ASP A 311 -3.67 -6.94 -34.71
N ILE A 312 -4.40 -5.82 -34.58
CA ILE A 312 -4.09 -4.56 -35.27
C ILE A 312 -2.72 -4.02 -34.83
N VAL A 313 -2.39 -4.10 -33.53
CA VAL A 313 -1.08 -3.68 -33.00
C VAL A 313 0.02 -4.58 -33.55
N ALA A 314 -0.21 -5.88 -33.57
CA ALA A 314 0.74 -6.85 -34.13
C ALA A 314 1.03 -6.58 -35.62
N HIS A 315 -0.01 -6.26 -36.39
CA HIS A 315 0.11 -5.90 -37.79
C HIS A 315 0.86 -4.57 -37.99
N ALA A 316 0.52 -3.53 -37.22
CA ALA A 316 1.14 -2.21 -37.32
C ALA A 316 2.64 -2.21 -36.97
N ILE A 317 3.06 -2.99 -35.95
CA ILE A 317 4.48 -3.18 -35.60
C ILE A 317 5.23 -4.00 -36.67
N GLY A 318 4.51 -4.72 -37.52
CA GLY A 318 5.04 -5.52 -38.62
C GLY A 318 5.80 -6.75 -38.13
N MET A 319 5.17 -7.56 -37.26
CA MET A 319 5.77 -8.76 -36.68
C MET A 319 5.95 -9.88 -37.71
N GLU A 320 7.14 -10.46 -37.76
CA GLU A 320 7.48 -11.55 -38.68
C GLU A 320 6.79 -12.86 -38.32
N HIS A 321 6.57 -13.09 -37.02
CA HIS A 321 5.79 -14.23 -36.52
C HIS A 321 4.76 -13.76 -35.51
N VAL A 322 3.54 -14.30 -35.59
CA VAL A 322 2.48 -14.06 -34.60
C VAL A 322 1.98 -15.40 -34.06
N HIS A 323 2.26 -15.64 -32.79
CA HIS A 323 1.71 -16.77 -32.03
C HIS A 323 0.41 -16.34 -31.35
N ARG A 324 -0.71 -16.95 -31.75
CA ARG A 324 -1.99 -16.75 -31.09
C ARG A 324 -2.16 -17.74 -29.95
N VAL A 325 -2.50 -17.23 -28.77
CA VAL A 325 -2.76 -18.04 -27.58
C VAL A 325 -4.24 -18.40 -27.54
N ASP A 326 -4.55 -19.68 -27.68
CA ASP A 326 -5.91 -20.20 -27.68
C ASP A 326 -6.48 -20.36 -26.26
N LEU A 327 -7.81 -20.39 -26.16
CA LEU A 327 -8.51 -20.71 -24.92
C LEU A 327 -8.13 -22.10 -24.42
N MET A 328 -7.94 -22.22 -23.10
CA MET A 328 -7.54 -23.48 -22.50
C MET A 328 -8.65 -24.53 -22.64
N ALA A 329 -8.30 -25.70 -23.19
CA ALA A 329 -9.21 -26.83 -23.25
C ALA A 329 -9.69 -27.22 -21.85
N ALA A 330 -10.96 -27.62 -21.71
CA ALA A 330 -11.56 -27.85 -20.40
C ALA A 330 -10.81 -28.89 -19.54
N ALA A 331 -10.21 -29.92 -20.16
CA ALA A 331 -9.41 -30.93 -19.46
C ALA A 331 -8.11 -30.34 -18.89
N VAL A 332 -7.44 -29.46 -19.61
CA VAL A 332 -6.24 -28.75 -19.13
C VAL A 332 -6.62 -27.72 -18.06
N GLY A 333 -7.77 -27.06 -18.23
CA GLY A 333 -8.31 -26.15 -17.24
C GLY A 333 -8.70 -26.85 -15.93
N TRP A 334 -9.15 -28.11 -15.98
CA TRP A 334 -9.36 -28.94 -14.80
C TRP A 334 -8.06 -29.24 -14.06
N GLU A 335 -7.00 -29.62 -14.78
CA GLU A 335 -5.66 -29.81 -14.19
C GLU A 335 -5.18 -28.52 -13.49
N LEU A 336 -5.36 -27.36 -14.14
CA LEU A 336 -5.02 -26.07 -13.54
C LEU A 336 -5.86 -25.76 -12.30
N LEU A 337 -7.16 -26.04 -12.33
CA LEU A 337 -8.06 -25.85 -11.19
C LEU A 337 -7.59 -26.70 -9.98
N CYS A 338 -7.33 -27.99 -10.19
CA CYS A 338 -6.85 -28.91 -9.15
C CYS A 338 -5.51 -28.46 -8.57
N LYS A 339 -4.52 -28.16 -9.42
CA LYS A 339 -3.20 -27.64 -8.98
C LYS A 339 -3.35 -26.35 -8.19
N SER A 340 -4.22 -25.44 -8.61
CA SER A 340 -4.47 -24.18 -7.92
C SER A 340 -5.20 -24.34 -6.58
N MET A 341 -5.82 -25.49 -6.33
CA MET A 341 -6.41 -25.88 -5.04
C MET A 341 -5.47 -26.69 -4.15
N ASN A 342 -4.19 -26.87 -4.55
CA ASN A 342 -3.22 -27.75 -3.91
C ASN A 342 -3.71 -29.22 -3.84
N ILE A 343 -4.41 -29.68 -4.88
CA ILE A 343 -4.81 -31.08 -5.03
C ILE A 343 -3.73 -31.79 -5.87
N ASN A 344 -2.97 -32.68 -5.24
CA ASN A 344 -1.85 -33.38 -5.87
C ASN A 344 -2.30 -34.62 -6.66
N GLU A 345 -3.36 -35.30 -6.21
CA GLU A 345 -3.92 -36.47 -6.88
C GLU A 345 -5.35 -36.18 -7.33
N GLU A 346 -5.59 -36.12 -8.65
CA GLU A 346 -6.94 -35.89 -9.19
C GLU A 346 -7.96 -36.95 -8.77
N LYS A 347 -7.49 -38.15 -8.38
CA LYS A 347 -8.32 -39.24 -7.85
C LYS A 347 -9.10 -38.82 -6.60
N ASP A 348 -8.55 -37.91 -5.79
CA ASP A 348 -9.18 -37.43 -4.55
C ASP A 348 -10.46 -36.63 -4.81
N VAL A 349 -10.66 -36.14 -6.03
CA VAL A 349 -11.80 -35.32 -6.45
C VAL A 349 -12.43 -35.82 -7.74
N GLU A 350 -12.27 -37.11 -8.06
CA GLU A 350 -12.77 -37.69 -9.30
C GLU A 350 -14.31 -37.60 -9.39
N ASN A 351 -15.00 -37.74 -8.26
CA ASN A 351 -16.44 -37.52 -8.14
C ASN A 351 -16.88 -36.07 -8.45
N LEU A 352 -15.98 -35.09 -8.32
CA LEU A 352 -16.25 -33.68 -8.61
C LEU A 352 -15.86 -33.28 -10.04
N ARG A 353 -15.21 -34.16 -10.80
CA ARG A 353 -14.62 -33.83 -12.11
C ARG A 353 -15.61 -33.21 -13.09
N ASN A 354 -16.82 -33.75 -13.18
CA ASN A 354 -17.83 -33.21 -14.10
C ASN A 354 -18.22 -31.77 -13.73
N ILE A 355 -18.43 -31.51 -12.44
CA ILE A 355 -18.77 -30.18 -11.91
C ILE A 355 -17.59 -29.23 -12.08
N GLY A 356 -16.36 -29.72 -11.86
CA GLY A 356 -15.12 -28.99 -12.11
C GLY A 356 -14.97 -28.57 -13.58
N LEU A 357 -15.25 -29.46 -14.52
CA LEU A 357 -15.26 -29.14 -15.94
C LEU A 357 -16.33 -28.07 -16.28
N ASP A 358 -17.50 -28.11 -15.64
CA ASP A 358 -18.53 -27.08 -15.82
C ASP A 358 -18.08 -25.72 -15.26
N ILE A 359 -17.37 -25.70 -14.13
CA ILE A 359 -16.76 -24.48 -13.58
C ILE A 359 -15.72 -23.92 -14.56
N VAL A 360 -14.85 -24.77 -15.11
CA VAL A 360 -13.85 -24.36 -16.10
C VAL A 360 -14.51 -23.78 -17.35
N ARG A 361 -15.60 -24.38 -17.82
CA ARG A 361 -16.41 -23.85 -18.94
C ARG A 361 -17.02 -22.50 -18.61
N LYS A 362 -17.56 -22.31 -17.39
CA LYS A 362 -18.06 -21.01 -16.92
C LYS A 362 -16.97 -19.95 -16.81
N CYS A 363 -15.72 -20.35 -16.54
CA CYS A 363 -14.55 -19.47 -16.58
C CYS A 363 -14.10 -19.12 -18.01
N GLY A 364 -14.76 -19.64 -19.04
CA GLY A 364 -14.43 -19.38 -20.45
C GLY A 364 -13.07 -19.94 -20.88
N GLY A 365 -12.48 -20.88 -20.13
CA GLY A 365 -11.14 -21.38 -20.42
C GLY A 365 -10.00 -20.38 -20.16
N LEU A 366 -10.25 -19.31 -19.39
CA LEU A 366 -9.25 -18.31 -19.03
C LEU A 366 -8.45 -18.75 -17.79
N PRO A 367 -7.12 -18.89 -17.85
CA PRO A 367 -6.29 -19.30 -16.71
C PRO A 367 -6.46 -18.42 -15.47
N LEU A 368 -6.56 -17.09 -15.62
CA LEU A 368 -6.78 -16.20 -14.49
C LEU A 368 -8.11 -16.50 -13.78
N ALA A 369 -9.20 -16.61 -14.55
CA ALA A 369 -10.53 -16.91 -14.02
C ALA A 369 -10.55 -18.26 -13.29
N ILE A 370 -9.89 -19.28 -13.87
CA ILE A 370 -9.76 -20.61 -13.26
C ILE A 370 -8.97 -20.53 -11.94
N LYS A 371 -7.80 -19.88 -11.93
CA LYS A 371 -6.95 -19.73 -10.73
C LYS A 371 -7.69 -19.01 -9.59
N VAL A 372 -8.47 -18.01 -9.93
CA VAL A 372 -9.25 -17.22 -8.97
C VAL A 372 -10.44 -18.04 -8.43
N ALA A 373 -11.19 -18.73 -9.31
CA ALA A 373 -12.26 -19.64 -8.92
C ALA A 373 -11.76 -20.79 -8.03
N ALA A 374 -10.60 -21.37 -8.37
CA ALA A 374 -9.94 -22.41 -7.59
C ALA A 374 -9.71 -21.99 -6.15
N ARG A 375 -9.21 -20.77 -5.91
CA ARG A 375 -8.93 -20.30 -4.54
C ARG A 375 -10.21 -20.09 -3.74
N VAL A 376 -11.30 -19.65 -4.37
CA VAL A 376 -12.61 -19.60 -3.69
C VAL A 376 -13.09 -21.00 -3.34
N LEU A 377 -13.00 -21.96 -4.27
CA LEU A 377 -13.39 -23.36 -4.03
C LEU A 377 -12.53 -24.04 -2.96
N ALA A 378 -11.24 -23.68 -2.86
CA ALA A 378 -10.35 -24.18 -1.82
C ALA A 378 -10.77 -23.79 -0.40
N THR A 379 -11.61 -22.75 -0.25
CA THR A 379 -12.21 -22.37 1.04
C THR A 379 -13.44 -23.21 1.41
N LYS A 380 -13.98 -24.01 0.49
CA LYS A 380 -15.20 -24.79 0.68
C LYS A 380 -14.89 -26.27 0.85
N ASP A 381 -15.82 -27.00 1.45
CA ASP A 381 -15.73 -28.45 1.52
C ASP A 381 -15.78 -29.05 0.11
N LYS A 382 -14.94 -30.05 -0.14
CA LYS A 382 -14.83 -30.75 -1.44
C LYS A 382 -16.01 -31.71 -1.63
N THR A 383 -17.21 -31.17 -1.73
CA THR A 383 -18.46 -31.92 -1.92
C THR A 383 -19.23 -31.41 -3.13
N GLU A 384 -20.00 -32.30 -3.75
CA GLU A 384 -20.84 -31.97 -4.91
C GLU A 384 -21.85 -30.85 -4.57
N THR A 385 -22.42 -30.88 -3.36
CA THR A 385 -23.37 -29.86 -2.88
C THR A 385 -22.76 -28.46 -2.86
N GLU A 386 -21.57 -28.29 -2.28
CA GLU A 386 -20.91 -26.99 -2.18
C GLU A 386 -20.46 -26.46 -3.55
N TRP A 387 -19.98 -27.35 -4.42
CA TRP A 387 -19.55 -26.95 -5.76
C TRP A 387 -20.73 -26.59 -6.68
N ARG A 388 -21.88 -27.27 -6.54
CA ARG A 388 -23.11 -26.86 -7.23
C ARG A 388 -23.62 -25.51 -6.73
N LYS A 389 -23.64 -25.28 -5.41
CA LYS A 389 -23.96 -23.96 -4.86
C LYS A 389 -23.06 -22.86 -5.44
N PHE A 390 -21.77 -23.14 -5.64
CA PHE A 390 -20.83 -22.21 -6.28
C PHE A 390 -21.20 -21.88 -7.74
N ILE A 391 -21.60 -22.89 -8.52
CA ILE A 391 -22.08 -22.70 -9.90
C ILE A 391 -23.38 -21.89 -9.94
N ASP A 392 -24.28 -22.10 -8.99
CA ASP A 392 -25.62 -21.50 -8.97
C ASP A 392 -25.64 -20.06 -8.42
N ARG A 393 -24.48 -19.52 -8.02
CA ARG A 393 -24.39 -18.13 -7.53
C ARG A 393 -24.77 -17.10 -8.60
N ARG A 394 -25.45 -16.04 -8.15
CA ARG A 394 -25.84 -14.90 -9.00
C ARG A 394 -24.65 -14.12 -9.58
N ALA A 395 -23.45 -14.23 -9.00
CA ALA A 395 -22.24 -13.62 -9.55
C ALA A 395 -21.95 -14.00 -11.02
N TRP A 396 -22.40 -15.19 -11.45
CA TRP A 396 -22.27 -15.64 -12.85
C TRP A 396 -23.23 -14.94 -13.82
N SER A 397 -24.30 -14.31 -13.32
CA SER A 397 -25.37 -13.70 -14.13
C SER A 397 -25.49 -12.18 -13.96
N VAL A 398 -24.50 -11.51 -13.38
CA VAL A 398 -24.52 -10.05 -13.20
C VAL A 398 -24.46 -9.33 -14.56
N VAL A 399 -25.56 -8.69 -14.94
CA VAL A 399 -25.72 -8.03 -16.25
C VAL A 399 -25.07 -6.64 -16.31
N ASN A 400 -24.86 -5.99 -15.16
CA ASN A 400 -24.37 -4.60 -15.12
C ASN A 400 -22.84 -4.46 -15.22
N LEU A 401 -22.09 -5.56 -15.14
CA LEU A 401 -20.63 -5.57 -15.30
C LEU A 401 -20.23 -5.71 -16.78
N PRO A 402 -19.10 -5.14 -17.23
CA PRO A 402 -18.49 -5.50 -18.51
C PRO A 402 -18.28 -7.02 -18.61
N THR A 403 -18.49 -7.62 -19.78
CA THR A 403 -18.47 -9.08 -19.96
C THR A 403 -17.18 -9.72 -19.45
N GLU A 404 -16.05 -9.05 -19.63
CA GLU A 404 -14.71 -9.52 -19.20
C GLU A 404 -14.54 -9.56 -17.68
N LEU A 405 -15.32 -8.77 -16.93
CA LEU A 405 -15.23 -8.65 -15.47
C LEU A 405 -16.25 -9.52 -14.73
N ARG A 406 -17.14 -10.20 -15.47
CA ARG A 406 -18.20 -11.08 -14.92
C ARG A 406 -17.65 -12.42 -14.44
N GLY A 407 -18.51 -13.20 -13.82
CA GLY A 407 -18.22 -14.59 -13.48
C GLY A 407 -17.15 -14.71 -12.41
N ALA A 408 -16.09 -15.46 -12.69
CA ALA A 408 -15.07 -15.82 -11.69
C ALA A 408 -14.39 -14.60 -11.04
N LEU A 409 -14.11 -13.54 -11.81
CA LEU A 409 -13.45 -12.34 -11.29
C LEU A 409 -14.35 -11.62 -10.29
N TYR A 410 -15.60 -11.32 -10.64
CA TYR A 410 -16.54 -10.72 -9.70
C TYR A 410 -16.82 -11.62 -8.49
N LEU A 411 -16.99 -12.93 -8.71
CA LEU A 411 -17.24 -13.89 -7.65
C LEU A 411 -16.10 -13.91 -6.61
N SER A 412 -14.86 -13.73 -7.05
CA SER A 412 -13.71 -13.66 -6.14
C SER A 412 -13.76 -12.50 -5.18
N TYR A 413 -14.21 -11.34 -5.65
CA TYR A 413 -14.46 -10.18 -4.80
C TYR A 413 -15.71 -10.38 -3.93
N GLU A 414 -16.76 -10.99 -4.46
CA GLU A 414 -17.98 -11.25 -3.70
C GLU A 414 -17.72 -12.16 -2.49
N ASP A 415 -16.93 -13.23 -2.68
CA ASP A 415 -16.55 -14.22 -1.65
C ASP A 415 -15.44 -13.72 -0.70
N LEU A 416 -14.84 -12.55 -0.95
CA LEU A 416 -13.89 -11.97 0.00
C LEU A 416 -14.55 -11.73 1.37
N PRO A 417 -13.86 -12.05 2.47
CA PRO A 417 -14.24 -11.56 3.79
C PRO A 417 -14.38 -10.04 3.79
N HIS A 418 -15.27 -9.50 4.64
CA HIS A 418 -15.59 -8.08 4.66
C HIS A 418 -14.35 -7.20 4.87
N TYR A 419 -13.43 -7.63 5.74
CA TYR A 419 -12.18 -6.93 6.06
C TYR A 419 -11.20 -6.82 4.88
N LEU A 420 -11.27 -7.74 3.89
CA LEU A 420 -10.41 -7.68 2.70
C LEU A 420 -10.99 -6.85 1.55
N LYS A 421 -12.30 -6.60 1.53
CA LYS A 421 -12.92 -5.93 0.37
C LYS A 421 -12.39 -4.51 0.19
N GLN A 422 -12.23 -3.73 1.27
CA GLN A 422 -11.62 -2.40 1.18
C GLN A 422 -10.15 -2.48 0.80
N CYS A 423 -9.40 -3.43 1.36
CA CYS A 423 -7.99 -3.65 1.04
C CYS A 423 -7.79 -3.92 -0.46
N PHE A 424 -8.59 -4.81 -1.05
CA PHE A 424 -8.61 -5.09 -2.49
C PHE A 424 -8.97 -3.87 -3.33
N LEU A 425 -10.04 -3.14 -2.97
CA LEU A 425 -10.45 -1.95 -3.73
C LEU A 425 -9.42 -0.82 -3.65
N TYR A 426 -8.69 -0.71 -2.53
CA TYR A 426 -7.63 0.27 -2.34
C TYR A 426 -6.46 0.04 -3.31
N CYS A 427 -6.15 -1.22 -3.64
CA CYS A 427 -5.12 -1.55 -4.63
C CYS A 427 -5.40 -0.94 -6.02
N ALA A 428 -6.65 -0.58 -6.33
CA ALA A 428 -7.01 0.11 -7.58
C ALA A 428 -6.36 1.49 -7.74
N LEU A 429 -5.94 2.11 -6.63
CA LEU A 429 -5.28 3.43 -6.64
C LEU A 429 -3.88 3.38 -7.27
N TYR A 430 -3.26 2.21 -7.32
CA TYR A 430 -1.98 2.06 -7.99
C TYR A 430 -2.20 2.05 -9.52
N PRO A 431 -1.35 2.74 -10.31
CA PRO A 431 -1.41 2.70 -11.77
C PRO A 431 -1.28 1.28 -12.34
N GLU A 432 -1.60 1.12 -13.61
CA GLU A 432 -1.43 -0.16 -14.32
C GLU A 432 0.02 -0.61 -14.25
N ASP A 433 0.22 -1.91 -14.04
CA ASP A 433 1.53 -2.55 -13.96
C ASP A 433 2.52 -2.01 -12.91
N CYS A 434 2.07 -1.12 -12.02
CA CYS A 434 2.88 -0.59 -10.95
C CYS A 434 3.19 -1.67 -9.90
N PHE A 435 4.43 -1.68 -9.41
CA PHE A 435 4.83 -2.51 -8.29
C PHE A 435 4.27 -1.95 -6.99
N ILE A 436 3.61 -2.81 -6.21
CA ILE A 436 3.04 -2.46 -4.92
C ILE A 436 3.90 -3.06 -3.83
N TYR A 437 4.48 -2.20 -3.01
CA TYR A 437 5.29 -2.58 -1.87
C TYR A 437 4.39 -2.83 -0.64
N ARG A 438 4.51 -4.02 -0.05
CA ARG A 438 3.76 -4.48 1.13
C ARG A 438 3.78 -3.45 2.24
N ASP A 439 4.96 -2.96 2.61
CA ASP A 439 5.14 -2.09 3.78
C ASP A 439 4.42 -0.75 3.60
N TYR A 440 4.34 -0.20 2.38
CA TYR A 440 3.58 1.03 2.09
C TYR A 440 2.07 0.75 2.01
N LEU A 441 1.67 -0.36 1.38
CA LEU A 441 0.27 -0.75 1.22
C LEU A 441 -0.39 -1.03 2.58
N VAL A 442 0.29 -1.80 3.44
CA VAL A 442 -0.15 -2.11 4.80
C VAL A 442 -0.33 -0.84 5.62
N MET A 443 0.63 0.08 5.58
CA MET A 443 0.53 1.35 6.30
C MET A 443 -0.62 2.21 5.79
N SER A 444 -0.88 2.20 4.49
CA SER A 444 -2.02 2.89 3.89
C SER A 444 -3.35 2.30 4.37
N TRP A 445 -3.47 0.98 4.48
CA TRP A 445 -4.67 0.32 5.02
C TRP A 445 -4.88 0.62 6.51
N ILE A 446 -3.81 0.68 7.30
CA ILE A 446 -3.86 1.09 8.71
C ILE A 446 -4.35 2.54 8.82
N ALA A 447 -3.78 3.45 8.03
CA ALA A 447 -4.12 4.87 8.03
C ALA A 447 -5.56 5.15 7.58
N GLU A 448 -6.07 4.35 6.64
CA GLU A 448 -7.48 4.39 6.22
C GLU A 448 -8.42 3.78 7.27
N GLY A 449 -7.90 2.94 8.15
CA GLY A 449 -8.66 2.26 9.21
C GLY A 449 -9.37 0.99 8.74
N PHE A 450 -8.82 0.28 7.75
CA PHE A 450 -9.38 -0.98 7.25
C PHE A 450 -9.03 -2.19 8.12
N ILE A 451 -8.03 -2.04 8.98
CA ILE A 451 -7.46 -3.15 9.76
C ILE A 451 -8.20 -3.27 11.09
N GLU A 452 -8.69 -4.47 11.38
CA GLU A 452 -9.38 -4.75 12.62
C GLU A 452 -8.39 -4.96 13.78
N GLU A 453 -8.62 -4.28 14.91
CA GLU A 453 -7.85 -4.50 16.13
C GLU A 453 -8.17 -5.90 16.72
N GLN A 454 -7.14 -6.74 16.85
CA GLN A 454 -7.19 -8.06 17.48
C GLN A 454 -6.47 -8.03 18.83
N GLN A 455 -7.05 -8.70 19.83
CA GLN A 455 -6.48 -8.70 21.18
C GLN A 455 -5.10 -9.38 21.20
N GLY A 456 -4.08 -8.66 21.70
CA GLY A 456 -2.72 -9.17 21.85
C GLY A 456 -1.89 -9.20 20.56
N LYS A 457 -2.35 -8.57 19.49
CA LYS A 457 -1.66 -8.54 18.19
C LYS A 457 -1.55 -7.12 17.65
N LEU A 458 -0.42 -6.83 17.00
CA LEU A 458 -0.18 -5.53 16.37
C LEU A 458 -1.03 -5.36 15.11
N LEU A 459 -1.38 -4.11 14.78
CA LEU A 459 -2.15 -3.80 13.58
C LEU A 459 -1.37 -4.16 12.32
N GLU A 460 -0.06 -3.93 12.36
CA GLU A 460 0.89 -4.16 11.29
C GLU A 460 0.98 -5.65 10.92
N ASP A 461 0.99 -6.54 11.93
CA ASP A 461 0.97 -7.99 11.69
C ASP A 461 -0.38 -8.44 11.10
N THR A 462 -1.50 -7.85 11.54
CA THR A 462 -2.84 -8.16 11.00
C THR A 462 -2.98 -7.69 9.55
N ALA A 463 -2.47 -6.50 9.25
CA ALA A 463 -2.47 -5.95 7.90
C ALA A 463 -1.56 -6.74 6.94
N GLU A 464 -0.40 -7.18 7.41
CA GLU A 464 0.50 -8.06 6.68
C GLU A 464 -0.16 -9.42 6.36
N GLU A 465 -0.94 -9.98 7.29
CA GLU A 465 -1.75 -11.18 6.99
C GLU A 465 -2.82 -10.93 5.93
N TYR A 466 -3.49 -9.77 5.95
CA TYR A 466 -4.47 -9.42 4.92
C TYR A 466 -3.81 -9.33 3.53
N TYR A 467 -2.59 -8.79 3.47
CA TYR A 467 -1.79 -8.74 2.25
C TYR A 467 -1.50 -10.14 1.70
N TYR A 468 -0.98 -11.05 2.54
CA TYR A 468 -0.70 -12.41 2.11
C TYR A 468 -1.98 -13.21 1.80
N GLU A 469 -3.12 -12.90 2.43
CA GLU A 469 -4.40 -13.52 2.08
C GLU A 469 -4.84 -13.11 0.66
N LEU A 470 -4.67 -11.85 0.26
CA LEU A 470 -4.94 -11.41 -1.11
C LEU A 470 -4.03 -12.09 -2.14
N ILE A 471 -2.75 -12.28 -1.81
CA ILE A 471 -1.81 -13.07 -2.63
C ILE A 471 -2.29 -14.52 -2.72
N HIS A 472 -2.62 -15.14 -1.60
CA HIS A 472 -3.08 -16.53 -1.55
C HIS A 472 -4.35 -16.73 -2.38
N ARG A 473 -5.25 -15.74 -2.42
CA ARG A 473 -6.47 -15.75 -3.25
C ARG A 473 -6.23 -15.46 -4.74
N ASN A 474 -4.97 -15.32 -5.17
CA ASN A 474 -4.57 -14.93 -6.53
C ASN A 474 -5.14 -13.57 -6.97
N LEU A 475 -5.42 -12.67 -6.00
CA LEU A 475 -5.88 -11.31 -6.29
C LEU A 475 -4.72 -10.32 -6.42
N LEU A 476 -3.59 -10.64 -5.79
CA LEU A 476 -2.30 -9.99 -5.97
C LEU A 476 -1.28 -11.03 -6.43
N GLN A 477 -0.39 -10.63 -7.33
CA GLN A 477 0.66 -11.49 -7.88
C GLN A 477 1.99 -11.09 -7.26
N PRO A 478 2.64 -11.99 -6.49
CA PRO A 478 3.93 -11.67 -5.90
C PRO A 478 5.00 -11.53 -6.99
N TYR A 479 6.00 -10.70 -6.74
CA TYR A 479 7.16 -10.58 -7.61
C TYR A 479 8.17 -11.68 -7.28
N ASP A 480 8.47 -12.55 -8.24
CA ASP A 480 9.27 -13.77 -8.04
C ASP A 480 10.68 -13.53 -7.49
N TYR A 481 11.25 -12.33 -7.67
CA TYR A 481 12.58 -11.97 -7.14
C TYR A 481 12.54 -11.38 -5.72
N SER A 482 11.34 -11.15 -5.16
CA SER A 482 11.17 -10.74 -3.76
C SER A 482 11.04 -12.00 -2.91
N PHE A 483 12.08 -12.32 -2.15
CA PHE A 483 12.16 -13.55 -1.34
C PHE A 483 11.01 -13.68 -0.34
N ASP A 484 10.66 -12.59 0.34
CA ASP A 484 9.55 -12.52 1.30
C ASP A 484 8.23 -12.12 0.64
N HIS A 485 8.20 -12.02 -0.69
CA HIS A 485 7.09 -11.51 -1.48
C HIS A 485 6.57 -10.15 -0.98
N ALA A 486 7.43 -9.28 -0.45
CA ALA A 486 7.10 -7.92 -0.08
C ALA A 486 6.71 -7.02 -1.27
N ILE A 487 6.94 -7.48 -2.51
CA ILE A 487 6.57 -6.74 -3.72
C ILE A 487 5.55 -7.57 -4.48
N CYS A 488 4.45 -6.94 -4.91
CA CYS A 488 3.44 -7.58 -5.75
C CYS A 488 2.94 -6.66 -6.87
N LYS A 489 2.11 -7.19 -7.76
CA LYS A 489 1.34 -6.46 -8.76
C LYS A 489 -0.12 -6.90 -8.73
N MET A 490 -1.02 -6.03 -9.17
CA MET A 490 -2.42 -6.37 -9.40
C MET A 490 -2.65 -6.59 -10.90
N HIS A 491 -3.16 -7.75 -11.30
CA HIS A 491 -3.45 -8.02 -12.71
C HIS A 491 -4.52 -7.05 -13.24
N ASP A 492 -4.39 -6.56 -14.48
CA ASP A 492 -5.26 -5.51 -15.04
C ASP A 492 -6.75 -5.81 -14.98
N LEU A 493 -7.20 -7.03 -15.32
CA LEU A 493 -8.62 -7.39 -15.20
C LEU A 493 -9.14 -7.30 -13.76
N LEU A 494 -8.31 -7.63 -12.76
CA LEU A 494 -8.66 -7.46 -11.35
C LEU A 494 -8.64 -5.99 -10.96
N ARG A 495 -7.67 -5.22 -11.45
CA ARG A 495 -7.61 -3.77 -11.26
C ARG A 495 -8.83 -3.07 -11.87
N GLN A 496 -9.20 -3.40 -13.12
CA GLN A 496 -10.40 -2.91 -13.80
C GLN A 496 -11.67 -3.24 -13.02
N LEU A 497 -11.77 -4.46 -12.48
CA LEU A 497 -12.87 -4.82 -11.58
C LEU A 497 -12.88 -3.92 -10.34
N ALA A 498 -11.73 -3.71 -9.70
CA ALA A 498 -11.62 -2.85 -8.53
C ALA A 498 -11.97 -1.39 -8.84
N CYS A 499 -11.44 -0.81 -9.93
CA CYS A 499 -11.78 0.52 -10.43
C CYS A 499 -13.28 0.63 -10.73
N TYR A 500 -13.89 -0.36 -11.40
CA TYR A 500 -15.31 -0.35 -11.68
C TYR A 500 -16.13 -0.34 -10.39
N LEU A 501 -15.75 -1.15 -9.40
CA LEU A 501 -16.44 -1.25 -8.11
C LEU A 501 -16.24 0.00 -7.23
N SER A 502 -15.15 0.75 -7.42
CA SER A 502 -14.80 1.94 -6.64
C SER A 502 -15.00 3.28 -7.37
N ARG A 503 -15.50 3.27 -8.62
CA ARG A 503 -15.60 4.44 -9.53
C ARG A 503 -16.35 5.66 -8.99
N GLU A 504 -17.21 5.49 -8.00
CA GLU A 504 -17.91 6.62 -7.37
C GLU A 504 -17.04 7.35 -6.34
N GLU A 505 -16.04 6.67 -5.79
CA GLU A 505 -15.24 7.14 -4.65
C GLU A 505 -13.76 7.32 -5.00
N CYS A 506 -13.29 6.69 -6.06
CA CYS A 506 -11.89 6.70 -6.48
C CYS A 506 -11.74 7.34 -7.86
N PHE A 507 -10.75 8.21 -7.99
CA PHE A 507 -10.33 8.79 -9.26
C PHE A 507 -8.82 8.59 -9.43
N ILE A 508 -8.41 8.14 -10.60
CA ILE A 508 -7.00 8.01 -11.00
C ILE A 508 -6.86 8.71 -12.35
N GLY A 509 -5.98 9.70 -12.44
CA GLY A 509 -5.76 10.44 -13.68
C GLY A 509 -5.36 11.89 -13.44
N ASP A 510 -5.39 12.67 -14.52
CA ASP A 510 -4.99 14.07 -14.50
C ASP A 510 -5.98 14.92 -13.66
N PRO A 511 -5.50 15.70 -12.67
CA PRO A 511 -6.35 16.61 -11.90
C PRO A 511 -7.17 17.60 -12.75
N GLU A 512 -6.70 18.01 -13.93
CA GLU A 512 -7.44 18.93 -14.81
C GLU A 512 -8.75 18.32 -15.32
N SER A 513 -8.81 16.98 -15.45
CA SER A 513 -10.00 16.27 -15.89
C SER A 513 -11.11 16.17 -14.83
N LEU A 514 -10.83 16.56 -13.57
CA LEU A 514 -11.79 16.54 -12.47
C LEU A 514 -13.01 17.44 -12.70
N GLY A 515 -12.91 18.47 -13.55
CA GLY A 515 -14.02 19.38 -13.86
C GLY A 515 -15.27 18.70 -14.45
N VAL A 516 -15.15 17.45 -14.91
CA VAL A 516 -16.23 16.65 -15.52
C VAL A 516 -16.90 15.70 -14.51
N ILE A 517 -16.33 15.52 -13.31
CA ILE A 517 -16.70 14.44 -12.38
C ILE A 517 -17.57 14.97 -11.23
N ASN A 518 -18.50 14.14 -10.74
CA ASN A 518 -19.21 14.43 -9.49
C ASN A 518 -18.27 14.27 -8.28
N ILE A 519 -17.58 15.36 -7.94
CA ILE A 519 -16.60 15.45 -6.85
C ILE A 519 -17.18 15.27 -5.44
N SER A 520 -18.51 15.30 -5.26
CA SER A 520 -19.14 15.18 -3.93
C SER A 520 -18.94 13.80 -3.28
N LYS A 521 -18.84 12.75 -4.09
CA LYS A 521 -18.64 11.36 -3.65
C LYS A 521 -17.17 10.93 -3.65
N LEU A 522 -16.28 11.74 -4.21
CA LEU A 522 -14.85 11.41 -4.28
C LEU A 522 -14.25 11.32 -2.87
N ARG A 523 -13.56 10.22 -2.59
CA ARG A 523 -12.89 9.95 -1.31
C ARG A 523 -11.40 9.65 -1.50
N ARG A 524 -10.99 9.13 -2.65
CA ARG A 524 -9.60 8.76 -2.91
C ARG A 524 -9.18 9.23 -4.28
N PHE A 525 -8.02 9.84 -4.34
CA PHE A 525 -7.50 10.44 -5.55
C PHE A 525 -6.04 10.03 -5.74
N THR A 526 -5.72 9.49 -6.91
CA THR A 526 -4.34 9.34 -7.36
C THR A 526 -4.13 10.22 -8.57
N ALA A 527 -3.27 11.21 -8.39
CA ALA A 527 -2.98 12.19 -9.40
C ALA A 527 -1.87 11.63 -10.31
N VAL A 528 -2.13 11.59 -11.62
CA VAL A 528 -1.22 11.08 -12.66
C VAL A 528 -1.09 12.16 -13.72
N THR A 529 0.09 12.73 -13.93
CA THR A 529 0.28 13.87 -14.85
C THR A 529 1.41 13.63 -15.82
N LYS A 530 1.26 14.21 -17.02
CA LYS A 530 2.32 14.24 -18.04
C LYS A 530 3.10 15.55 -18.03
N THR A 531 2.73 16.48 -17.16
CA THR A 531 3.29 17.83 -17.04
C THR A 531 3.84 18.05 -15.64
N ASP A 532 5.00 18.70 -15.56
CA ASP A 532 5.73 19.00 -14.31
C ASP A 532 5.03 20.06 -13.43
N ALA A 533 3.89 20.59 -13.89
CA ALA A 533 3.19 21.68 -13.22
C ALA A 533 1.68 21.48 -13.33
N VAL A 534 1.07 20.88 -12.31
CA VAL A 534 -0.37 21.06 -12.12
C VAL A 534 -0.62 22.07 -11.02
N LEU A 535 -0.86 23.30 -11.47
CA LEU A 535 -1.69 24.22 -10.71
C LEU A 535 -3.12 23.66 -10.72
N LEU A 536 -3.61 23.20 -9.56
CA LEU A 536 -5.04 23.13 -9.27
C LEU A 536 -5.69 24.55 -9.23
N SER A 537 -5.28 25.47 -10.12
CA SER A 537 -5.61 26.90 -10.13
C SER A 537 -7.07 27.19 -10.50
N SER A 538 -7.78 26.24 -11.10
CA SER A 538 -9.16 26.45 -11.57
C SER A 538 -10.24 26.17 -10.50
N MET A 539 -9.86 25.78 -9.27
CA MET A 539 -10.78 25.16 -8.31
C MET A 539 -10.95 25.90 -6.97
N ASP A 540 -10.71 27.21 -6.93
CA ASP A 540 -10.65 28.04 -5.71
C ASP A 540 -11.92 28.14 -4.83
N LYS A 541 -12.96 27.33 -5.07
CA LYS A 541 -14.23 27.40 -4.32
C LYS A 541 -14.82 26.07 -3.87
N VAL A 542 -14.17 24.92 -4.11
CA VAL A 542 -14.73 23.62 -3.69
C VAL A 542 -13.84 22.92 -2.68
N GLU A 543 -14.39 22.66 -1.49
CA GLU A 543 -13.79 21.75 -0.51
C GLU A 543 -14.01 20.30 -0.93
N PHE A 544 -12.94 19.53 -1.02
CA PHE A 544 -13.00 18.13 -1.37
C PHE A 544 -13.07 17.27 -0.11
N LYS A 545 -14.03 16.33 -0.08
CA LYS A 545 -14.13 15.28 0.97
C LYS A 545 -13.15 14.12 0.72
N VAL A 546 -12.02 14.40 0.09
CA VAL A 546 -10.98 13.42 -0.21
C VAL A 546 -10.22 13.07 1.08
N ARG A 547 -10.06 11.77 1.30
CA ARG A 547 -9.38 11.13 2.43
C ARG A 547 -8.02 10.56 2.04
N THR A 548 -7.81 10.24 0.76
CA THR A 548 -6.51 9.78 0.24
C THR A 548 -6.11 10.60 -0.96
N PHE A 549 -4.91 11.15 -0.93
CA PHE A 549 -4.26 11.76 -2.07
C PHE A 549 -2.91 11.08 -2.29
N ASN A 550 -2.72 10.51 -3.49
CA ASN A 550 -1.47 9.91 -3.93
C ASN A 550 -0.99 10.60 -5.20
N THR A 551 0.32 10.52 -5.43
CA THR A 551 0.98 10.92 -6.68
C THR A 551 1.59 9.69 -7.33
N ASP A 552 1.91 9.79 -8.62
CA ASP A 552 2.57 8.76 -9.45
C ASP A 552 4.10 8.73 -9.31
N GLN A 553 4.66 9.36 -8.26
CA GLN A 553 6.11 9.46 -8.00
C GLN A 553 6.91 10.25 -9.06
N GLU A 554 6.23 11.07 -9.85
CA GLU A 554 6.88 12.06 -10.72
C GLU A 554 7.09 13.40 -9.97
N PRO A 555 7.87 14.36 -10.49
CA PRO A 555 8.15 15.61 -9.79
C PRO A 555 6.91 16.55 -9.70
N TRP A 556 6.18 16.51 -8.58
CA TRP A 556 5.03 17.39 -8.33
C TRP A 556 5.44 18.70 -7.63
N SER A 557 5.02 19.86 -8.16
CA SER A 557 5.04 21.12 -7.39
C SER A 557 3.73 21.29 -6.60
N VAL A 558 3.81 21.52 -5.29
CA VAL A 558 2.63 21.73 -4.44
C VAL A 558 2.61 23.15 -3.90
N GLU A 559 1.55 23.90 -4.19
CA GLU A 559 1.33 25.22 -3.61
C GLU A 559 0.71 25.13 -2.20
N ASP A 560 0.94 26.15 -1.36
CA ASP A 560 0.36 26.22 -0.01
C ASP A 560 -1.17 26.11 0.02
N THR A 561 -1.85 26.55 -1.05
CA THR A 561 -3.31 26.47 -1.19
C THR A 561 -3.82 25.03 -1.27
N PHE A 562 -2.98 24.09 -1.73
CA PHE A 562 -3.30 22.67 -1.84
C PHE A 562 -3.82 22.08 -0.52
N PHE A 563 -3.09 22.33 0.58
CA PHE A 563 -3.43 21.77 1.89
C PHE A 563 -4.80 22.24 2.40
N LYS A 564 -5.26 23.42 1.96
CA LYS A 564 -6.56 23.98 2.34
C LYS A 564 -7.73 23.34 1.59
N ARG A 565 -7.47 22.67 0.46
CA ARG A 565 -8.50 22.07 -0.40
C ARG A 565 -8.98 20.70 0.08
N PHE A 566 -8.18 20.03 0.91
CA PHE A 566 -8.42 18.66 1.38
C PHE A 566 -8.53 18.58 2.91
N PRO A 567 -9.53 19.22 3.53
CA PRO A 567 -9.65 19.26 4.99
C PRO A 567 -9.83 17.87 5.62
N CYS A 568 -10.44 16.92 4.89
CA CYS A 568 -10.75 15.56 5.36
C CYS A 568 -9.62 14.53 5.12
N ILE A 569 -8.45 14.97 4.67
CA ILE A 569 -7.38 14.06 4.24
C ILE A 569 -6.81 13.23 5.40
N ARG A 570 -6.54 11.95 5.11
CA ARG A 570 -5.95 10.95 6.03
C ARG A 570 -4.62 10.44 5.54
N VAL A 571 -4.56 10.12 4.26
CA VAL A 571 -3.37 9.62 3.58
C VAL A 571 -2.94 10.70 2.60
N LEU A 572 -1.80 11.30 2.85
CA LEU A 572 -1.17 12.26 1.96
C LEU A 572 0.18 11.69 1.52
N ASN A 573 0.25 11.22 0.28
CA ASN A 573 1.48 10.75 -0.34
C ASN A 573 1.95 11.75 -1.40
N LEU A 574 3.07 12.40 -1.09
CA LEU A 574 3.80 13.34 -1.95
C LEU A 574 5.24 12.85 -2.17
N SER A 575 5.48 11.53 -2.15
CA SER A 575 6.81 10.95 -2.36
C SER A 575 7.39 11.36 -3.71
N ASP A 576 8.70 11.63 -3.74
CA ASP A 576 9.48 12.04 -4.91
C ASP A 576 9.01 13.36 -5.58
N SER A 577 8.17 14.13 -4.88
CA SER A 577 7.74 15.47 -5.31
C SER A 577 8.76 16.58 -5.03
N LEU A 578 8.59 17.74 -5.66
CA LEU A 578 9.45 18.93 -5.54
C LEU A 578 9.14 19.78 -4.30
N VAL A 579 8.53 19.18 -3.26
CA VAL A 579 8.12 19.89 -2.05
C VAL A 579 9.34 20.28 -1.21
N LYS A 580 9.53 21.59 -1.01
CA LYS A 580 10.65 22.16 -0.22
C LYS A 580 10.23 22.57 1.19
N CYS A 581 8.96 22.88 1.38
CA CYS A 581 8.42 23.31 2.66
C CYS A 581 6.97 22.85 2.83
N ILE A 582 6.59 22.56 4.08
CA ILE A 582 5.21 22.27 4.46
C ILE A 582 4.66 23.48 5.24
N PRO A 583 3.51 24.06 4.86
CA PRO A 583 2.97 25.23 5.54
C PRO A 583 2.44 24.89 6.93
N ASP A 584 2.44 25.88 7.83
CA ASP A 584 1.90 25.74 9.20
C ASP A 584 0.43 25.26 9.22
N TYR A 585 -0.31 25.49 8.13
CA TYR A 585 -1.68 25.02 7.98
C TYR A 585 -1.82 23.49 8.11
N ILE A 586 -0.75 22.71 7.89
CA ILE A 586 -0.77 21.25 8.07
C ILE A 586 -1.36 20.84 9.43
N GLY A 587 -1.09 21.60 10.50
CA GLY A 587 -1.62 21.33 11.84
C GLY A 587 -3.15 21.43 11.97
N ASN A 588 -3.84 21.97 10.97
CA ASN A 588 -5.31 22.00 10.90
C ASN A 588 -5.90 20.74 10.26
N LEU A 589 -5.10 19.92 9.57
CA LEU A 589 -5.53 18.69 8.93
C LEU A 589 -5.56 17.54 9.94
N ILE A 590 -6.42 17.70 10.95
CA ILE A 590 -6.51 16.83 12.13
C ILE A 590 -6.88 15.36 11.82
N HIS A 591 -7.32 15.11 10.59
CA HIS A 591 -7.63 13.79 10.07
C HIS A 591 -6.40 13.09 9.48
N LEU A 592 -5.22 13.70 9.41
CA LEU A 592 -4.03 13.04 8.88
C LEU A 592 -3.58 11.86 9.75
N ARG A 593 -3.34 10.72 9.09
CA ARG A 593 -2.81 9.47 9.65
C ARG A 593 -1.50 9.09 8.99
N LEU A 594 -1.33 9.38 7.70
CA LEU A 594 -0.12 9.09 6.95
C LEU A 594 0.30 10.34 6.17
N ILE A 595 1.55 10.75 6.38
CA ILE A 595 2.24 11.73 5.56
C ILE A 595 3.49 11.04 5.00
N ASP A 596 3.54 10.91 3.67
CA ASP A 596 4.70 10.41 2.96
C ASP A 596 5.33 11.55 2.15
N LEU A 597 6.56 11.90 2.53
CA LEU A 597 7.41 12.92 1.91
C LEU A 597 8.75 12.31 1.48
N ASP A 598 8.82 10.98 1.34
CA ASP A 598 10.01 10.26 0.93
C ASP A 598 10.60 10.86 -0.35
N GLY A 599 11.91 11.11 -0.38
CA GLY A 599 12.59 11.63 -1.56
C GLY A 599 12.30 13.09 -1.93
N THR A 600 11.60 13.85 -1.08
CA THR A 600 11.36 15.29 -1.34
C THR A 600 12.52 16.18 -0.88
N ASP A 601 12.52 17.44 -1.34
CA ASP A 601 13.54 18.45 -1.00
C ASP A 601 13.23 19.23 0.29
N ILE A 602 12.41 18.67 1.18
CA ILE A 602 12.02 19.34 2.43
C ILE A 602 13.22 19.60 3.33
N SER A 603 13.40 20.86 3.74
CA SER A 603 14.48 21.25 4.65
C SER A 603 14.11 21.18 6.13
N SER A 604 12.82 21.33 6.45
CA SER A 604 12.31 21.37 7.83
C SER A 604 10.80 21.12 7.88
N LEU A 605 10.33 20.56 8.99
CA LEU A 605 8.90 20.45 9.32
C LEU A 605 8.44 21.62 10.21
N PRO A 606 7.19 22.13 10.05
CA PRO A 606 6.64 23.15 10.94
C PRO A 606 6.34 22.60 12.35
N GLU A 607 6.42 23.44 13.39
CA GLU A 607 6.04 23.06 14.76
C GLU A 607 4.54 22.71 14.88
N SER A 608 3.70 23.17 13.95
CA SER A 608 2.28 22.82 13.91
C SER A 608 2.02 21.34 13.63
N ILE A 609 3.03 20.57 13.15
CA ILE A 609 2.93 19.12 12.96
C ILE A 609 2.49 18.42 14.24
N GLY A 610 2.87 18.94 15.42
CA GLY A 610 2.52 18.38 16.72
C GLY A 610 1.05 18.48 17.10
N TYR A 611 0.22 19.14 16.27
CA TYR A 611 -1.24 19.13 16.42
C TYR A 611 -1.91 17.93 15.75
N LEU A 612 -1.18 17.17 14.93
CA LEU A 612 -1.66 15.97 14.25
C LEU A 612 -1.65 14.76 15.18
N MET A 613 -2.45 14.82 16.24
CA MET A 613 -2.50 13.76 17.27
C MET A 613 -2.94 12.40 16.71
N ASN A 614 -3.61 12.36 15.55
CA ASN A 614 -4.03 11.13 14.89
C ASN A 614 -2.98 10.57 13.91
N LEU A 615 -1.83 11.24 13.74
CA LEU A 615 -0.79 10.81 12.82
C LEU A 615 -0.17 9.50 13.30
N GLN A 616 -0.12 8.53 12.39
CA GLN A 616 0.37 7.17 12.60
C GLN A 616 1.66 6.92 11.81
N ILE A 617 1.80 7.51 10.62
CA ILE A 617 2.98 7.32 9.76
C ILE A 617 3.49 8.69 9.33
N LEU A 618 4.78 8.89 9.53
CA LEU A 618 5.53 10.02 9.00
C LEU A 618 6.78 9.48 8.31
N ASN A 619 6.79 9.49 6.98
CA ASN A 619 7.93 9.06 6.19
C ASN A 619 8.65 10.28 5.60
N LEU A 620 9.91 10.46 6.00
CA LEU A 620 10.82 11.53 5.57
C LEU A 620 12.11 10.91 5.02
N SER A 621 12.06 9.65 4.60
CA SER A 621 13.21 8.95 4.04
C SER A 621 13.72 9.69 2.80
N ARG A 622 15.01 9.56 2.50
CA ARG A 622 15.68 10.18 1.35
C ARG A 622 15.51 11.71 1.21
N CYS A 623 15.01 12.42 2.23
CA CYS A 623 14.95 13.88 2.26
C CYS A 623 16.35 14.47 2.51
N LYS A 624 17.09 14.72 1.43
CA LYS A 624 18.51 15.12 1.49
C LYS A 624 18.73 16.51 2.10
N ALA A 625 17.71 17.36 2.16
CA ALA A 625 17.79 18.69 2.78
C ALA A 625 17.39 18.71 4.27
N LEU A 626 16.88 17.60 4.82
CA LEU A 626 16.34 17.54 6.18
C LEU A 626 17.43 17.29 7.23
N HIS A 627 17.82 18.33 7.95
CA HIS A 627 18.92 18.28 8.94
C HIS A 627 18.44 18.24 10.41
N SER A 628 17.22 18.69 10.67
CA SER A 628 16.63 18.75 12.01
C SER A 628 15.16 18.34 12.07
N LEU A 629 14.73 17.84 13.23
CA LEU A 629 13.32 17.57 13.55
C LEU A 629 12.81 18.58 14.61
N PRO A 630 11.57 19.10 14.47
CA PRO A 630 10.99 20.01 15.45
C PRO A 630 10.62 19.27 16.76
N LEU A 631 10.56 20.00 17.88
CA LEU A 631 10.17 19.44 19.18
C LEU A 631 8.75 18.85 19.15
N ALA A 632 7.89 19.41 18.30
CA ALA A 632 6.55 18.93 18.06
C ALA A 632 6.41 17.44 17.70
N ILE A 633 7.43 16.78 17.14
CA ILE A 633 7.39 15.34 16.81
C ILE A 633 7.07 14.49 18.04
N THR A 634 7.56 14.88 19.22
CA THR A 634 7.35 14.12 20.47
C THR A 634 5.91 14.21 20.99
N ARG A 635 5.02 14.95 20.33
CA ARG A 635 3.59 15.05 20.66
C ARG A 635 2.73 14.08 19.85
N LEU A 636 3.31 13.41 18.85
CA LEU A 636 2.61 12.49 17.95
C LEU A 636 2.41 11.13 18.63
N CYS A 637 1.66 11.07 19.72
CA CYS A 637 1.52 9.88 20.57
C CYS A 637 0.90 8.64 19.87
N ASN A 638 0.28 8.82 18.71
CA ASN A 638 -0.23 7.71 17.89
C ASN A 638 0.72 7.28 16.77
N LEU A 639 1.93 7.84 16.70
CA LEU A 639 2.91 7.54 15.67
C LEU A 639 3.41 6.10 15.83
N ARG A 640 3.33 5.36 14.72
CA ARG A 640 3.71 3.96 14.54
C ARG A 640 4.92 3.82 13.63
N ARG A 641 5.11 4.73 12.66
CA ARG A 641 6.29 4.73 11.80
C ARG A 641 6.90 6.11 11.68
N LEU A 642 8.21 6.18 11.88
CA LEU A 642 9.05 7.35 11.59
C LEU A 642 10.18 6.93 10.65
N GLY A 643 10.10 7.38 9.40
CA GLY A 643 11.12 7.11 8.37
C GLY A 643 12.11 8.27 8.23
N LEU A 644 13.39 8.04 8.49
CA LEU A 644 14.48 9.02 8.33
C LEU A 644 15.67 8.44 7.54
N ASN A 645 15.54 7.23 7.00
CA ASN A 645 16.63 6.56 6.28
C ASN A 645 17.09 7.39 5.08
N GLY A 646 18.42 7.53 4.90
CA GLY A 646 18.98 8.31 3.79
C GLY A 646 18.86 9.83 3.93
N THR A 647 18.55 10.35 5.13
CA THR A 647 18.61 11.78 5.44
C THR A 647 19.94 12.14 6.12
N PRO A 648 20.43 13.38 6.02
CA PRO A 648 21.59 13.84 6.78
C PRO A 648 21.25 14.20 8.24
N ILE A 649 20.09 13.78 8.76
CA ILE A 649 19.55 14.21 10.05
C ILE A 649 20.58 14.09 11.19
N ASN A 650 20.77 15.17 11.93
CA ASN A 650 21.65 15.21 13.10
C ASN A 650 20.92 15.78 14.32
N GLN A 651 20.12 16.83 14.15
CA GLN A 651 19.49 17.53 15.26
C GLN A 651 18.10 16.97 15.52
N VAL A 652 17.93 16.25 16.64
CA VAL A 652 16.67 15.61 17.01
C VAL A 652 16.17 16.10 18.38
N PRO A 653 14.85 16.10 18.62
CA PRO A 653 14.30 16.49 19.91
C PRO A 653 14.43 15.38 20.95
N GLU A 654 14.59 15.73 22.22
CA GLU A 654 14.60 14.77 23.32
C GLU A 654 13.19 14.19 23.60
N GLY A 655 13.11 12.89 23.89
CA GLY A 655 11.88 12.22 24.28
C GLY A 655 11.14 11.56 23.13
N ILE A 656 11.87 10.94 22.20
CA ILE A 656 11.34 9.96 21.24
C ILE A 656 10.78 8.74 21.96
N GLY A 657 11.34 8.38 23.13
CA GLY A 657 10.83 7.30 23.99
C GLY A 657 9.36 7.47 24.44
N ARG A 658 8.79 8.67 24.32
CA ARG A 658 7.35 8.94 24.60
C ARG A 658 6.41 8.39 23.52
N LEU A 659 6.93 8.01 22.36
CA LEU A 659 6.16 7.47 21.25
C LEU A 659 6.02 5.95 21.41
N GLU A 660 5.32 5.51 22.46
CA GLU A 660 5.25 4.10 22.88
C GLU A 660 4.62 3.15 21.82
N LEU A 661 3.84 3.71 20.88
CA LEU A 661 3.23 2.97 19.77
C LEU A 661 4.15 2.83 18.55
N LEU A 662 5.38 3.34 18.61
CA LEU A 662 6.32 3.28 17.51
C LEU A 662 6.72 1.83 17.22
N ASN A 663 6.45 1.42 16.00
CA ASN A 663 6.64 0.09 15.45
C ASN A 663 7.84 0.05 14.51
N ASP A 664 7.95 1.03 13.62
CA ASP A 664 9.03 1.11 12.65
C ASP A 664 9.78 2.44 12.82
N LEU A 665 11.04 2.34 13.26
CA LEU A 665 11.93 3.50 13.42
C LEU A 665 13.14 3.33 12.52
N GLU A 666 13.15 4.09 11.44
CA GLU A 666 14.18 4.02 10.43
C GLU A 666 15.05 5.27 10.46
N GLY A 667 16.37 5.11 10.44
CA GLY A 667 17.33 6.21 10.40
C GLY A 667 17.51 6.90 11.75
N PHE A 668 17.45 6.17 12.87
CA PHE A 668 17.72 6.67 14.23
C PHE A 668 19.18 7.16 14.34
N PRO A 669 19.45 8.49 14.38
CA PRO A 669 20.81 8.99 14.54
C PRO A 669 21.24 8.83 15.99
N VAL A 670 22.26 8.02 16.25
CA VAL A 670 22.78 7.84 17.61
C VAL A 670 23.62 9.06 18.02
N GLY A 671 23.47 9.47 19.29
CA GLY A 671 24.16 10.65 19.84
C GLY A 671 24.46 10.52 21.33
N GLY A 672 25.67 10.94 21.74
CA GLY A 672 26.18 10.79 23.11
C GLY A 672 26.20 12.06 23.99
N GLY A 673 25.57 13.17 23.60
CA GLY A 673 25.89 14.50 24.16
C GLY A 673 24.89 15.15 25.14
N ASP A 674 25.40 15.57 26.31
CA ASP A 674 24.78 16.41 27.35
C ASP A 674 24.56 17.89 26.94
N GLY A 675 23.91 18.11 25.80
CA GLY A 675 23.47 19.46 25.42
C GLY A 675 22.25 19.89 26.24
N ASN A 676 22.34 20.92 27.09
CA ASN A 676 21.19 21.49 27.82
C ASN A 676 20.14 22.21 26.92
N GLY A 677 20.18 21.99 25.60
CA GLY A 677 19.28 22.57 24.60
C GLY A 677 18.04 21.71 24.32
N LYS A 678 17.02 22.30 23.68
CA LYS A 678 15.79 21.61 23.25
C LYS A 678 16.02 20.60 22.11
N THR A 679 17.16 20.70 21.43
CA THR A 679 17.61 19.85 20.31
C THR A 679 18.98 19.26 20.65
N LYS A 680 19.20 17.99 20.27
CA LYS A 680 20.39 17.19 20.57
C LYS A 680 21.01 16.67 19.28
N ASP A 681 22.32 16.44 19.30
CA ASP A 681 23.05 15.80 18.19
C ASP A 681 22.90 14.28 18.26
N GLY A 682 21.73 13.80 17.84
CA GLY A 682 21.31 12.40 17.91
C GLY A 682 20.54 12.05 19.18
N TRP A 683 19.86 10.90 19.15
CA TRP A 683 19.15 10.33 20.28
C TRP A 683 20.07 9.43 21.10
N LYS A 684 19.84 9.45 22.40
CA LYS A 684 20.46 8.53 23.36
C LYS A 684 19.86 7.14 23.19
N LEU A 685 20.66 6.08 23.31
CA LEU A 685 20.19 4.70 23.13
C LEU A 685 19.17 4.28 24.19
N GLU A 686 19.23 4.88 25.39
CA GLU A 686 18.30 4.66 26.50
C GLU A 686 16.86 5.06 26.15
N GLU A 687 16.66 5.94 25.16
CA GLU A 687 15.31 6.29 24.69
C GLU A 687 14.58 5.09 24.06
N LEU A 688 15.31 4.07 23.61
CA LEU A 688 14.75 2.83 23.07
C LEU A 688 14.08 1.96 24.15
N GLU A 689 14.39 2.13 25.43
CA GLU A 689 13.85 1.32 26.54
C GLU A 689 12.31 1.29 26.51
N HIS A 690 11.69 2.44 26.26
CA HIS A 690 10.24 2.62 26.29
C HIS A 690 9.53 2.17 25.00
N LEU A 691 10.28 1.89 23.93
CA LEU A 691 9.74 1.56 22.60
C LEU A 691 9.50 0.05 22.44
N SER A 692 8.63 -0.50 23.28
CA SER A 692 8.40 -1.96 23.37
C SER A 692 7.72 -2.58 22.14
N GLN A 693 7.07 -1.79 21.28
CA GLN A 693 6.35 -2.27 20.10
C GLN A 693 7.19 -2.31 18.82
N LEU A 694 8.49 -2.02 18.87
CA LEU A 694 9.36 -2.01 17.68
C LEU A 694 9.36 -3.36 16.95
N ARG A 695 8.98 -3.34 15.66
CA ARG A 695 9.12 -4.40 14.65
C ARG A 695 10.32 -4.15 13.75
N GLN A 696 10.64 -2.89 13.45
CA GLN A 696 11.82 -2.54 12.66
C GLN A 696 12.61 -1.40 13.31
N LEU A 697 13.93 -1.57 13.39
CA LEU A 697 14.84 -0.55 13.89
C LEU A 697 16.03 -0.42 12.94
N ALA A 698 16.26 0.77 12.40
CA ALA A 698 17.49 1.11 11.70
C ALA A 698 18.22 2.23 12.43
N MET A 699 19.41 1.93 12.96
CA MET A 699 20.28 2.89 13.63
C MET A 699 21.40 3.31 12.70
N ILE A 700 21.68 4.61 12.70
CA ILE A 700 22.78 5.22 11.95
C ILE A 700 23.70 5.95 12.91
N LYS A 701 24.96 6.13 12.50
CA LYS A 701 25.98 6.87 13.26
C LYS A 701 26.30 6.22 14.61
N LEU A 702 26.29 4.88 14.65
CA LEU A 702 26.55 4.10 15.86
C LEU A 702 27.91 4.40 16.50
N GLU A 703 28.89 4.89 15.72
CA GLU A 703 30.19 5.33 16.22
C GLU A 703 30.11 6.46 17.27
N ARG A 704 28.99 7.19 17.30
CA ARG A 704 28.74 8.30 18.24
C ARG A 704 28.16 7.86 19.58
N ALA A 705 27.82 6.57 19.70
CA ALA A 705 27.30 6.01 20.95
C ALA A 705 28.37 6.04 22.02
N THR A 706 27.99 6.42 23.23
CA THR A 706 28.81 6.32 24.43
C THR A 706 28.33 5.16 25.28
N SER A 707 29.22 4.20 25.55
CA SER A 707 28.89 3.02 26.35
C SER A 707 28.75 3.38 27.83
N TYR A 708 27.53 3.40 28.38
CA TYR A 708 27.28 3.69 29.81
C TYR A 708 26.78 2.52 30.65
N SER A 709 26.18 1.47 30.06
CA SER A 709 25.55 0.35 30.80
C SER A 709 26.01 -1.01 30.29
N THR A 710 25.91 -2.03 31.16
CA THR A 710 26.12 -3.45 30.83
C THR A 710 24.84 -4.15 30.39
N ASP A 711 23.69 -3.49 30.48
CA ASP A 711 22.38 -4.09 30.19
C ASP A 711 22.08 -4.08 28.68
N SER A 712 21.45 -5.15 28.21
CA SER A 712 21.03 -5.28 26.82
C SER A 712 19.82 -4.41 26.50
N LEU A 713 19.90 -3.63 25.43
CA LEU A 713 18.89 -2.63 25.05
C LEU A 713 17.74 -3.18 24.20
N LEU A 714 17.94 -4.31 23.52
CA LEU A 714 17.04 -4.83 22.49
C LEU A 714 16.39 -6.18 22.84
N THR A 715 16.89 -6.88 23.86
CA THR A 715 16.40 -8.23 24.22
C THR A 715 14.93 -8.29 24.63
N ASP A 716 14.39 -7.20 25.15
CA ASP A 716 12.99 -7.08 25.58
C ASP A 716 12.04 -6.71 24.42
N LYS A 717 12.57 -6.37 23.24
CA LYS A 717 11.82 -5.96 22.05
C LYS A 717 11.25 -7.15 21.28
N LYS A 718 10.32 -7.87 21.92
CA LYS A 718 9.73 -9.15 21.46
C LYS A 718 9.11 -9.13 20.05
N HIS A 719 8.84 -7.95 19.49
CA HIS A 719 8.26 -7.79 18.17
C HIS A 719 9.30 -7.51 17.08
N LEU A 720 10.58 -7.27 17.43
CA LEU A 720 11.61 -6.83 16.49
C LEU A 720 11.95 -7.94 15.49
N LYS A 721 11.65 -7.68 14.22
CA LYS A 721 11.87 -8.58 13.07
C LYS A 721 13.03 -8.11 12.19
N VAL A 722 13.28 -6.80 12.10
CA VAL A 722 14.33 -6.22 11.25
C VAL A 722 15.21 -5.29 12.08
N LEU A 723 16.52 -5.53 12.03
CA LEU A 723 17.52 -4.70 12.69
C LEU A 723 18.59 -4.30 11.68
N ASN A 724 18.77 -2.99 11.48
CA ASN A 724 19.83 -2.46 10.65
C ASN A 724 20.76 -1.58 11.50
N LEU A 725 22.06 -1.87 11.46
CA LEU A 725 23.10 -1.23 12.26
C LEU A 725 24.13 -0.60 11.33
N PHE A 726 24.18 0.73 11.27
CA PHE A 726 25.10 1.46 10.39
C PHE A 726 26.04 2.37 11.17
N CYS A 727 27.33 2.25 10.88
CA CYS A 727 28.32 3.27 11.20
C CYS A 727 28.60 4.13 9.97
N THR A 728 29.12 5.34 10.18
CA THR A 728 29.53 6.22 9.09
C THR A 728 30.93 5.82 8.57
N GLU A 729 31.06 5.59 7.26
CA GLU A 729 32.34 5.35 6.59
C GLU A 729 33.22 6.62 6.62
N ARG A 730 34.50 6.49 7.01
CA ARG A 730 35.49 7.58 6.96
C ARG A 730 36.34 7.47 5.69
N THR A 731 36.50 8.59 4.97
CA THR A 731 37.30 8.64 3.73
C THR A 731 38.76 9.02 3.94
N ASP A 732 39.09 9.71 5.04
CA ASP A 732 40.35 10.47 5.12
C ASP A 732 41.31 10.05 6.26
N GLU A 733 40.82 9.38 7.31
CA GLU A 733 41.64 9.01 8.50
C GLU A 733 41.29 7.63 9.07
N PRO A 734 42.29 6.84 9.52
CA PRO A 734 42.05 5.55 10.16
C PRO A 734 41.40 5.72 11.54
N TYR A 735 40.55 4.78 11.94
CA TYR A 735 39.95 4.75 13.28
C TYR A 735 41.02 4.51 14.35
N SER A 736 40.93 5.24 15.45
CA SER A 736 41.78 5.04 16.63
C SER A 736 41.43 3.75 17.38
N GLU A 737 42.37 3.22 18.17
CA GLU A 737 42.14 2.05 19.02
C GLU A 737 40.97 2.24 19.99
N GLU A 738 40.77 3.46 20.48
CA GLU A 738 39.69 3.80 21.41
C GLU A 738 38.33 3.74 20.71
N GLU A 739 38.22 4.28 19.50
CA GLU A 739 37.00 4.21 18.69
C GLU A 739 36.65 2.76 18.34
N VAL A 740 37.64 1.96 17.92
CA VAL A 740 37.48 0.53 17.62
C VAL A 740 36.99 -0.22 18.86
N SER A 741 37.59 0.03 20.02
CA SER A 741 37.18 -0.58 21.29
C SER A 741 35.76 -0.15 21.70
N ASN A 742 35.40 1.12 21.48
CA ASN A 742 34.08 1.63 21.82
C ASN A 742 32.99 1.01 20.93
N ILE A 743 33.19 0.94 19.61
CA ILE A 743 32.18 0.38 18.71
C ILE A 743 31.93 -1.11 18.98
N GLU A 744 32.98 -1.87 19.30
CA GLU A 744 32.85 -3.28 19.74
C GLU A 744 31.98 -3.40 21.00
N LYS A 745 32.19 -2.53 22.01
CA LYS A 745 31.38 -2.51 23.24
C LYS A 745 29.93 -2.11 22.98
N VAL A 746 29.69 -1.16 22.08
CA VAL A 746 28.33 -0.72 21.71
C VAL A 746 27.59 -1.87 21.04
N PHE A 747 28.20 -2.54 20.07
CA PHE A 747 27.59 -3.69 19.39
C PHE A 747 27.31 -4.86 20.35
N GLU A 748 28.12 -5.04 21.39
CA GLU A 748 27.89 -6.07 22.43
C GLU A 748 26.61 -5.79 23.25
N GLN A 749 26.17 -4.54 23.37
CA GLN A 749 24.94 -4.15 24.08
C GLN A 749 23.66 -4.31 23.22
N LEU A 750 23.82 -4.42 21.90
CA LEU A 750 22.72 -4.48 20.94
C LEU A 750 22.27 -5.93 20.66
N ILE A 751 22.09 -6.73 21.72
CA ILE A 751 21.72 -8.14 21.61
C ILE A 751 20.29 -8.25 21.05
N PRO A 752 20.08 -8.82 19.86
CA PRO A 752 18.74 -8.93 19.28
C PRO A 752 17.89 -9.99 19.98
N PRO A 753 16.56 -9.87 19.92
CA PRO A 753 15.66 -10.92 20.38
C PRO A 753 15.67 -12.13 19.43
N GLN A 754 15.26 -13.28 19.93
CA GLN A 754 15.35 -14.57 19.19
C GLN A 754 14.48 -14.65 17.94
N ASN A 755 13.49 -13.76 17.79
CA ASN A 755 12.56 -13.72 16.66
C ASN A 755 13.01 -12.77 15.53
N LEU A 756 14.26 -12.30 15.56
CA LEU A 756 14.82 -11.46 14.49
C LEU A 756 14.87 -12.24 13.17
N GLU A 757 14.35 -11.65 12.09
CA GLU A 757 14.30 -12.27 10.76
C GLU A 757 15.34 -11.70 9.80
N LYS A 758 15.69 -10.42 9.95
CA LYS A 758 16.67 -9.73 9.10
C LYS A 758 17.63 -8.89 9.94
N LEU A 759 18.92 -9.08 9.69
CA LEU A 759 20.01 -8.30 10.25
C LEU A 759 20.85 -7.69 9.12
N VAL A 760 21.06 -6.37 9.18
CA VAL A 760 21.99 -5.65 8.30
C VAL A 760 23.01 -4.95 9.17
N VAL A 761 24.30 -5.13 8.87
CA VAL A 761 25.39 -4.40 9.49
C VAL A 761 26.20 -3.73 8.39
N GLY A 762 26.36 -2.41 8.48
CA GLY A 762 27.08 -1.61 7.50
C GLY A 762 28.14 -0.72 8.12
N GLY A 763 29.31 -0.61 7.49
CA GLY A 763 30.39 0.28 7.93
C GLY A 763 31.04 -0.12 9.26
N PHE A 764 30.87 -1.37 9.71
CA PHE A 764 31.41 -1.81 10.99
C PHE A 764 32.93 -1.91 10.94
N PHE A 765 33.61 -1.08 11.73
CA PHE A 765 35.08 -0.97 11.77
C PHE A 765 35.72 -1.64 12.99
N GLY A 766 34.96 -2.44 13.76
CA GLY A 766 35.50 -3.26 14.84
C GLY A 766 36.37 -4.40 14.31
N ARG A 767 37.32 -4.88 15.12
CA ARG A 767 38.18 -6.03 14.78
C ARG A 767 37.47 -7.35 14.99
N ARG A 768 36.45 -7.37 15.84
CA ARG A 768 35.67 -8.57 16.17
C ARG A 768 34.19 -8.23 16.19
N PHE A 769 33.39 -9.10 15.56
CA PHE A 769 31.95 -9.06 15.70
C PHE A 769 31.53 -9.38 17.14
N PRO A 770 30.38 -8.86 17.60
CA PRO A 770 29.92 -9.06 18.97
C PRO A 770 29.58 -10.53 19.25
N THR A 771 29.69 -10.95 20.50
CA THR A 771 29.68 -12.38 20.86
C THR A 771 28.36 -13.08 20.52
N TRP A 772 27.26 -12.34 20.51
CA TRP A 772 25.93 -12.85 20.18
C TRP A 772 25.80 -13.29 18.70
N PHE A 773 26.71 -12.93 17.80
CA PHE A 773 26.73 -13.47 16.42
C PHE A 773 26.87 -15.00 16.38
N GLY A 774 27.56 -15.59 17.36
CA GLY A 774 27.78 -17.03 17.45
C GLY A 774 26.74 -17.79 18.26
N THR A 775 25.62 -17.16 18.63
CA THR A 775 24.66 -17.70 19.62
C THR A 775 23.30 -18.02 19.00
N THR A 776 22.38 -18.57 19.81
CA THR A 776 21.00 -18.85 19.40
C THR A 776 20.15 -17.60 19.14
N HIS A 777 20.66 -16.40 19.44
CA HIS A 777 19.96 -15.13 19.16
C HIS A 777 19.68 -14.91 17.67
N LEU A 778 20.49 -15.50 16.78
CA LEU A 778 20.30 -15.41 15.33
C LEU A 778 19.59 -16.63 14.71
N ALA A 779 19.01 -17.52 15.52
CA ALA A 779 18.42 -18.77 15.03
C ALA A 779 17.23 -18.57 14.07
N SER A 780 16.51 -17.44 14.19
CA SER A 780 15.37 -17.10 13.31
C SER A 780 15.76 -16.21 12.12
N VAL A 781 17.03 -15.79 12.04
CA VAL A 781 17.49 -14.87 10.99
C VAL A 781 17.50 -15.59 9.65
N LYS A 782 16.70 -15.08 8.72
CA LYS A 782 16.61 -15.54 7.33
C LYS A 782 17.56 -14.75 6.44
N HIS A 783 17.89 -13.52 6.82
CA HIS A 783 18.72 -12.60 6.03
C HIS A 783 19.78 -11.93 6.90
N LEU A 784 21.04 -12.18 6.55
CA LEU A 784 22.19 -11.45 7.09
C LEU A 784 22.89 -10.73 5.94
N ILE A 785 23.01 -9.40 6.05
CA ILE A 785 23.73 -8.58 5.07
C ILE A 785 24.83 -7.83 5.81
N LEU A 786 26.08 -8.05 5.37
CA LEU A 786 27.24 -7.30 5.82
C LEU A 786 27.66 -6.40 4.67
N VAL A 787 27.72 -5.10 4.93
CA VAL A 787 28.10 -4.07 3.97
C VAL A 787 29.37 -3.41 4.52
N ASP A 788 30.41 -3.35 3.69
CA ASP A 788 31.62 -2.61 4.04
C ASP A 788 31.35 -1.10 4.03
#